data_AF-H2ZDM0-F1
#
_entry.id   AF-H2ZDM0-F1
#
_cell.length_a   1.000
_cell.length_b   1.000
_cell.length_c   1.000
_cell.angle_alpha   90.00
_cell.angle_beta   90.00
_cell.angle_gamma   90.00
#
_symmetry.space_group_name_H-M   'P 1'
#
loop_
_entity.id
_entity.type
_entity.pdbx_description
1 polymer ?
#
loop_
_entity_poly.entity_id
_entity_poly.type
_entity_poly.pdbx_seq_one_letter_code
_entity_poly.pdbx_strand_id
1 'polypeptide(L)'
;QPTYEYEDIVLERGTAGLGFSIAGGRDNPLEPQDGSIYITKIIPGGAAAYDGRLKADDAIMAVNNIDTSNVCHADAVNALKLAGSTVVLRIRRIAPNIEDESLEEIDVQLVKGTKGLGFSIAGGVGNQHLPGDDGIFVTKIIEGGAAEADGLLQVGDKILSVDAVRVLNMSHETAVSILKSTANVVNLRILRQNNINSPEVFPLNRIQPADLPTKEEDQCNVVRGRQPRCGITTSNAHLPIDTRLSQKKQPRVVSLNKTGCGLGFNIVGGDGSEGIYISYILAGGTADVSGELYRGDQLLSVNGIDLTKATHEEAAHALKSADKTVTMVAQYKPEDYNRFEEKIQELREQMMNLSVSSGGSLLTSPENGLSNVRSLFDYDSYKDSGLPSNRSVTIHNTGLSFRYGDILHVINASDDEWWQARREGGRDSEEFGVVPAKQRVERKERARLKQVKFSQLRPSLIDTKESLNQVKRKKSLMFSRRFPFYKSKENLDDLSDHESELNFFLKLLVVTPIHMVLKQKSFDKLESVSKLQVKYTRPVVILGPFKDRINDDLIAEYPDKFGSCVPHTTRERRENEENGRDYHFVESREKMEADIQNHFFIEAGQYNENLYGTSVQSVKDVAEKNKHCILDVSGNAIKRLQVAGLWPIAIFIRPKSIEWLMELNKRLVEEQARKIFDRAVKQEQEFGEYFTSVVQGETIGDLHENVKRVIKEQSGP
;
A
#
# COMPACT_ATOMS: atom_id res chain seq x y z
N GLN A 1 40.19 -1.26 2.14
CA GLN A 1 40.05 -1.64 0.71
C GLN A 1 39.87 -3.16 0.68
N PRO A 2 38.89 -3.71 -0.05
CA PRO A 2 38.72 -5.16 -0.12
C PRO A 2 39.98 -5.78 -0.72
N THR A 3 40.56 -6.74 0.00
CA THR A 3 41.60 -7.62 -0.53
C THR A 3 40.94 -8.61 -1.47
N TYR A 4 41.52 -8.85 -2.65
CA TYR A 4 41.00 -9.79 -3.63
C TYR A 4 41.91 -11.02 -3.75
N GLU A 5 41.30 -12.19 -3.83
CA GLU A 5 41.95 -13.45 -4.15
C GLU A 5 41.64 -13.81 -5.62
N TYR A 6 42.63 -14.37 -6.31
CA TYR A 6 42.47 -14.83 -7.69
C TYR A 6 42.75 -16.32 -7.76
N GLU A 7 41.87 -17.06 -8.41
CA GLU A 7 41.96 -18.51 -8.54
C GLU A 7 41.69 -18.92 -9.98
N ASP A 8 42.44 -19.92 -10.49
CA ASP A 8 42.21 -20.51 -11.80
C ASP A 8 41.51 -21.87 -11.63
N ILE A 9 40.28 -21.97 -12.13
CA ILE A 9 39.44 -23.16 -12.00
C ILE A 9 39.26 -23.80 -13.37
N VAL A 10 39.63 -25.07 -13.48
CA VAL A 10 39.45 -25.87 -14.70
C VAL A 10 38.18 -26.70 -14.57
N LEU A 11 37.21 -26.48 -15.46
CA LEU A 11 35.95 -27.21 -15.52
C LEU A 11 35.83 -27.99 -16.82
N GLU A 12 35.34 -29.22 -16.72
CA GLU A 12 34.91 -29.99 -17.90
C GLU A 12 33.42 -29.77 -18.16
N ARG A 13 33.08 -29.46 -19.41
CA ARG A 13 31.71 -29.21 -19.84
C ARG A 13 30.92 -30.51 -19.84
N GLY A 14 29.91 -30.60 -18.96
CA GLY A 14 28.96 -31.71 -18.93
C GLY A 14 27.88 -31.61 -20.01
N THR A 15 26.95 -32.57 -20.01
CA THR A 15 25.82 -32.64 -20.95
C THR A 15 24.87 -31.43 -20.85
N ALA A 16 24.86 -30.75 -19.71
CA ALA A 16 24.08 -29.53 -19.45
C ALA A 16 24.94 -28.24 -19.46
N GLY A 17 26.16 -28.29 -20.00
CA GLY A 17 27.10 -27.15 -20.00
C GLY A 17 28.01 -27.11 -18.77
N LEU A 18 28.44 -25.90 -18.38
CA LEU A 18 29.38 -25.68 -17.26
C LEU A 18 28.69 -25.64 -15.88
N GLY A 19 27.36 -25.54 -15.84
CA GLY A 19 26.62 -25.66 -14.58
C GLY A 19 26.62 -24.40 -13.70
N PHE A 20 26.70 -23.20 -14.27
CA PHE A 20 26.53 -21.93 -13.55
C PHE A 20 25.86 -20.86 -14.43
N SER A 21 25.33 -19.81 -13.81
CA SER A 21 24.74 -18.63 -14.46
C SER A 21 25.61 -17.40 -14.21
N ILE A 22 25.64 -16.46 -15.16
CA ILE A 22 26.40 -15.21 -15.05
C ILE A 22 25.47 -13.99 -15.22
N ALA A 23 25.87 -12.86 -14.62
CA ALA A 23 25.30 -11.53 -14.83
C ALA A 23 26.42 -10.48 -14.76
N GLY A 24 26.11 -9.19 -14.93
CA GLY A 24 27.13 -8.16 -15.03
C GLY A 24 27.62 -7.96 -16.46
N GLY A 25 28.70 -7.20 -16.61
CA GLY A 25 29.23 -6.71 -17.87
C GLY A 25 29.09 -5.19 -17.98
N ARG A 26 29.92 -4.55 -18.81
CA ARG A 26 29.95 -3.08 -18.95
C ARG A 26 28.62 -2.47 -19.38
N ASP A 27 27.81 -3.22 -20.12
CA ASP A 27 26.47 -2.86 -20.60
C ASP A 27 25.36 -3.11 -19.57
N ASN A 28 25.62 -3.93 -18.54
CA ASN A 28 24.67 -4.24 -17.48
C ASN A 28 25.40 -4.44 -16.14
N PRO A 29 26.05 -3.39 -15.60
CA PRO A 29 26.87 -3.51 -14.40
C PRO A 29 26.00 -3.80 -13.17
N LEU A 30 26.44 -4.75 -12.33
CA LEU A 30 25.75 -5.09 -11.08
C LEU A 30 25.99 -4.03 -10.00
N GLU A 31 27.17 -3.42 -10.00
CA GLU A 31 27.56 -2.32 -9.11
C GLU A 31 27.92 -1.08 -9.94
N PRO A 32 27.65 0.14 -9.45
CA PRO A 32 27.99 1.37 -10.16
C PRO A 32 29.50 1.43 -10.47
N GLN A 33 29.84 1.57 -11.76
CA GLN A 33 31.22 1.60 -12.29
C GLN A 33 31.99 0.26 -12.24
N ASP A 34 31.33 -0.87 -12.01
CA ASP A 34 31.94 -2.20 -12.12
C ASP A 34 31.44 -2.97 -13.35
N GLY A 35 32.29 -3.06 -14.38
CA GLY A 35 32.01 -3.79 -15.62
C GLY A 35 32.28 -5.30 -15.57
N SER A 36 32.55 -5.86 -14.39
CA SER A 36 32.92 -7.27 -14.24
C SER A 36 31.74 -8.22 -14.48
N ILE A 37 32.05 -9.46 -14.91
CA ILE A 37 31.07 -10.54 -15.09
C ILE A 37 31.05 -11.39 -13.84
N TYR A 38 29.89 -11.52 -13.19
CA TYR A 38 29.74 -12.23 -11.93
C TYR A 38 28.95 -13.52 -12.08
N ILE A 39 29.33 -14.53 -11.30
CA ILE A 39 28.57 -15.77 -11.18
C ILE A 39 27.40 -15.55 -10.25
N THR A 40 26.18 -15.66 -10.77
CA THR A 40 24.96 -15.43 -9.98
C THR A 40 24.45 -16.70 -9.30
N LYS A 41 24.69 -17.86 -9.91
CA LYS A 41 24.16 -19.13 -9.43
C LYS A 41 25.00 -20.30 -9.90
N ILE A 42 25.31 -21.22 -8.99
CA ILE A 42 25.79 -22.56 -9.32
C ILE A 42 24.57 -23.48 -9.49
N ILE A 43 24.52 -24.24 -10.58
CA ILE A 43 23.41 -25.13 -10.93
C ILE A 43 23.64 -26.50 -10.28
N PRO A 44 22.78 -26.96 -9.35
CA PRO A 44 22.93 -28.25 -8.69
C PRO A 44 23.00 -29.40 -9.70
N GLY A 45 23.97 -30.30 -9.52
CA GLY A 45 24.23 -31.41 -10.44
C GLY A 45 24.91 -31.03 -11.76
N GLY A 46 25.33 -29.78 -11.93
CA GLY A 46 26.17 -29.32 -13.06
C GLY A 46 27.67 -29.44 -12.77
N ALA A 47 28.51 -29.27 -13.80
CA ALA A 47 29.97 -29.44 -13.70
C ALA A 47 30.62 -28.57 -12.61
N ALA A 48 30.26 -27.28 -12.54
CA ALA A 48 30.75 -26.37 -11.49
C ALA A 48 30.30 -26.78 -10.08
N ALA A 49 29.11 -27.36 -9.93
CA ALA A 49 28.64 -27.87 -8.63
C ALA A 49 29.38 -29.13 -8.19
N TYR A 50 29.75 -30.00 -9.14
CA TYR A 50 30.55 -31.20 -8.87
C TYR A 50 32.00 -30.87 -8.53
N ASP A 51 32.59 -29.85 -9.17
CA ASP A 51 33.94 -29.37 -8.84
C ASP A 51 33.96 -28.66 -7.47
N GLY A 52 32.95 -27.84 -7.17
CA GLY A 52 32.74 -27.26 -5.84
C GLY A 52 33.61 -26.05 -5.49
N ARG A 53 34.62 -25.70 -6.29
CA ARG A 53 35.50 -24.53 -6.03
C ARG A 53 34.88 -23.20 -6.45
N LEU A 54 34.05 -23.22 -7.49
CA LEU A 54 33.38 -22.05 -8.05
C LEU A 54 32.19 -21.64 -7.16
N LYS A 55 32.12 -20.37 -6.77
CA LYS A 55 31.09 -19.85 -5.87
C LYS A 55 30.25 -18.77 -6.56
N ALA A 56 29.05 -18.54 -6.02
CA ALA A 56 28.31 -17.33 -6.37
C ALA A 56 29.11 -16.09 -5.91
N ASP A 57 28.96 -14.99 -6.64
CA ASP A 57 29.67 -13.71 -6.44
C ASP A 57 31.15 -13.71 -6.85
N ASP A 58 31.66 -14.81 -7.44
CA ASP A 58 32.95 -14.80 -8.12
C ASP A 58 32.88 -13.95 -9.39
N ALA A 59 33.82 -13.02 -9.55
CA ALA A 59 34.00 -12.29 -10.80
C ALA A 59 34.85 -13.11 -11.76
N ILE A 60 34.35 -13.39 -12.97
CA ILE A 60 35.09 -14.04 -14.04
C ILE A 60 35.97 -13.00 -14.73
N MET A 61 37.26 -13.04 -14.44
CA MET A 61 38.27 -12.16 -15.02
C MET A 61 38.72 -12.65 -16.39
N ALA A 62 38.77 -13.96 -16.61
CA ALA A 62 39.08 -14.52 -17.93
C ALA A 62 38.44 -15.90 -18.14
N VAL A 63 38.20 -16.22 -19.41
CA VAL A 63 37.76 -17.53 -19.88
C VAL A 63 38.79 -18.06 -20.87
N ASN A 64 39.49 -19.12 -20.52
CA ASN A 64 40.70 -19.61 -21.18
C ASN A 64 41.73 -18.47 -21.31
N ASN A 65 42.00 -18.05 -22.55
CA ASN A 65 42.93 -16.96 -22.87
C ASN A 65 42.22 -15.64 -23.22
N ILE A 66 40.90 -15.55 -23.00
CA ILE A 66 40.08 -14.37 -23.32
C ILE A 66 39.81 -13.61 -22.03
N ASP A 67 40.27 -12.36 -21.94
CA ASP A 67 39.96 -11.44 -20.83
C ASP A 67 38.48 -11.03 -20.89
N THR A 68 37.80 -11.13 -19.74
CA THR A 68 36.38 -10.79 -19.56
C THR A 68 36.15 -9.77 -18.45
N SER A 69 37.21 -9.11 -17.97
CA SER A 69 37.15 -8.20 -16.82
C SER A 69 36.30 -6.93 -17.01
N ASN A 70 36.14 -6.46 -18.25
CA ASN A 70 35.34 -5.26 -18.57
C ASN A 70 34.74 -5.35 -19.98
N VAL A 71 34.05 -6.45 -20.26
CA VAL A 71 33.41 -6.72 -21.55
C VAL A 71 31.89 -6.55 -21.46
N CYS A 72 31.21 -6.44 -22.59
CA CYS A 72 29.75 -6.52 -22.61
C CYS A 72 29.30 -7.95 -22.26
N HIS A 73 28.12 -8.09 -21.66
CA HIS A 73 27.58 -9.38 -21.20
C HIS A 73 27.57 -10.44 -22.31
N ALA A 74 27.20 -10.02 -23.52
CA ALA A 74 27.16 -10.89 -24.69
C ALA A 74 28.54 -11.49 -25.06
N ASP A 75 29.62 -10.71 -24.91
CA ASP A 75 30.98 -11.14 -25.25
C ASP A 75 31.48 -12.19 -24.26
N ALA A 76 31.18 -12.03 -22.97
CA ALA A 76 31.48 -13.03 -21.95
C ALA A 76 30.74 -14.35 -22.18
N VAL A 77 29.45 -14.29 -22.56
CA VAL A 77 28.67 -15.48 -22.94
C VAL A 77 29.28 -16.16 -24.16
N ASN A 78 29.73 -15.39 -25.16
CA ASN A 78 30.37 -15.94 -26.36
C ASN A 78 31.72 -16.60 -26.01
N ALA A 79 32.54 -15.99 -25.16
CA ALA A 79 33.79 -16.58 -24.68
C ALA A 79 33.53 -17.93 -23.98
N LEU A 80 32.54 -18.00 -23.09
CA LEU A 80 32.15 -19.25 -22.41
C LEU A 80 31.59 -20.32 -23.35
N LYS A 81 30.91 -19.94 -24.44
CA LYS A 81 30.41 -20.88 -25.46
C LYS A 81 31.53 -21.44 -26.33
N LEU A 82 32.50 -20.60 -26.69
CA LEU A 82 33.61 -20.96 -27.59
C LEU A 82 34.78 -21.63 -26.87
N ALA A 83 34.80 -21.61 -25.54
CA ALA A 83 35.87 -22.19 -24.70
C ALA A 83 36.05 -23.72 -24.83
N GLY A 84 35.17 -24.42 -25.55
CA GLY A 84 35.30 -25.86 -25.80
C GLY A 84 34.87 -26.74 -24.63
N SER A 85 35.35 -27.99 -24.63
CA SER A 85 34.99 -29.01 -23.63
C SER A 85 35.68 -28.83 -22.28
N THR A 86 36.88 -28.24 -22.26
CA THR A 86 37.61 -27.93 -21.02
C THR A 86 37.77 -26.42 -20.95
N VAL A 87 37.30 -25.81 -19.87
CA VAL A 87 37.25 -24.36 -19.69
C VAL A 87 38.04 -23.99 -18.45
N VAL A 88 39.04 -23.13 -18.62
CA VAL A 88 39.81 -22.53 -17.53
C VAL A 88 39.19 -21.18 -17.21
N LEU A 89 38.70 -20.99 -16.00
CA LEU A 89 38.15 -19.72 -15.54
C LEU A 89 39.13 -19.09 -14.57
N ARG A 90 39.59 -17.88 -14.88
CA ARG A 90 40.29 -17.06 -13.89
C ARG A 90 39.27 -16.23 -13.15
N ILE A 91 39.10 -16.49 -11.86
CA ILE A 91 38.15 -15.78 -11.02
C ILE A 91 38.85 -14.76 -10.12
N ARG A 92 38.11 -13.73 -9.73
CA ARG A 92 38.43 -12.78 -8.66
C ARG A 92 37.33 -12.87 -7.61
N ARG A 93 37.71 -13.23 -6.39
CA ARG A 93 36.83 -13.27 -5.22
C ARG A 93 37.33 -12.25 -4.21
N ILE A 94 36.45 -11.66 -3.42
CA ILE A 94 36.87 -10.88 -2.25
C ILE A 94 37.51 -11.88 -1.27
N ALA A 95 38.79 -11.68 -0.95
CA ALA A 95 39.49 -12.53 0.02
C ALA A 95 38.71 -12.45 1.34
N PRO A 96 38.37 -13.60 1.96
CA PRO A 96 37.75 -13.58 3.27
C PRO A 96 38.68 -12.83 4.22
N ASN A 97 38.18 -11.75 4.84
CA ASN A 97 38.91 -11.09 5.91
C ASN A 97 39.21 -12.15 6.99
N ILE A 98 40.48 -12.46 7.22
CA ILE A 98 40.96 -13.43 8.22
C ILE A 98 40.83 -12.84 9.64
N GLU A 99 39.73 -12.13 9.93
CA GLU A 99 39.45 -11.59 11.26
C GLU A 99 38.12 -12.09 11.84
N ASP A 100 37.41 -13.01 11.19
CA ASP A 100 36.13 -13.49 11.70
C ASP A 100 35.96 -15.02 11.64
N GLU A 101 36.79 -15.74 12.41
CA GLU A 101 36.59 -17.17 12.73
C GLU A 101 35.35 -17.43 13.62
N SER A 102 34.48 -16.43 13.82
CA SER A 102 33.33 -16.55 14.73
C SER A 102 32.00 -16.88 14.03
N LEU A 103 31.95 -17.02 12.70
CA LEU A 103 30.70 -17.16 11.94
C LEU A 103 30.54 -18.57 11.31
N GLU A 104 29.50 -19.31 11.71
CA GLU A 104 29.15 -20.65 11.22
C GLU A 104 27.92 -20.61 10.31
N GLU A 105 27.99 -21.20 9.11
CA GLU A 105 26.83 -21.38 8.22
C GLU A 105 26.09 -22.69 8.56
N ILE A 106 24.78 -22.60 8.79
CA ILE A 106 23.94 -23.73 9.19
C ILE A 106 22.72 -23.81 8.26
N ASP A 107 22.41 -25.00 7.75
CA ASP A 107 21.19 -25.27 6.98
C ASP A 107 20.09 -25.82 7.93
N VAL A 108 18.91 -25.20 7.93
CA VAL A 108 17.77 -25.51 8.82
C VAL A 108 16.54 -25.83 7.98
N GLN A 109 15.90 -26.99 8.21
CA GLN A 109 14.68 -27.38 7.51
C GLN A 109 13.47 -27.32 8.44
N LEU A 110 12.54 -26.39 8.17
CA LEU A 110 11.33 -26.21 8.96
C LEU A 110 10.08 -26.70 8.22
N VAL A 111 9.18 -27.35 8.94
CA VAL A 111 7.84 -27.69 8.45
C VAL A 111 6.83 -26.71 9.07
N LYS A 112 6.04 -26.01 8.26
CA LYS A 112 5.08 -25.01 8.72
C LYS A 112 4.05 -25.66 9.66
N GLY A 113 3.94 -25.11 10.86
CA GLY A 113 2.93 -25.48 11.85
C GLY A 113 1.70 -24.57 11.80
N THR A 114 0.82 -24.70 12.80
CA THR A 114 -0.38 -23.85 12.95
C THR A 114 -0.05 -22.37 13.17
N LYS A 115 1.16 -22.07 13.64
CA LYS A 115 1.73 -20.71 13.80
C LYS A 115 2.74 -20.35 12.68
N GLY A 116 2.67 -21.01 11.53
CA GLY A 116 3.63 -20.81 10.43
C GLY A 116 5.02 -21.36 10.75
N LEU A 117 6.07 -20.60 10.39
CA LEU A 117 7.47 -21.01 10.63
C LEU A 117 7.95 -20.80 12.06
N GLY A 118 7.22 -20.03 12.89
CA GLY A 118 7.50 -19.94 14.32
C GLY A 118 8.68 -19.05 14.73
N PHE A 119 9.06 -18.05 13.92
CA PHE A 119 10.06 -17.04 14.29
C PHE A 119 9.74 -15.66 13.70
N SER A 120 10.35 -14.62 14.24
CA SER A 120 10.26 -13.22 13.76
C SER A 120 11.60 -12.78 13.20
N ILE A 121 11.57 -11.89 12.20
CA ILE A 121 12.76 -11.33 11.57
C ILE A 121 12.80 -9.80 11.70
N ALA A 122 13.98 -9.21 11.65
CA ALA A 122 14.21 -7.78 11.47
C ALA A 122 15.38 -7.55 10.51
N GLY A 123 15.57 -6.32 10.04
CA GLY A 123 16.64 -5.99 9.10
C GLY A 123 16.16 -5.93 7.64
N GLY A 124 17.09 -5.65 6.74
CA GLY A 124 16.85 -5.42 5.32
C GLY A 124 17.33 -4.04 4.86
N VAL A 125 17.52 -3.87 3.55
CA VAL A 125 18.02 -2.62 2.95
C VAL A 125 17.09 -1.45 3.29
N GLY A 126 17.67 -0.40 3.86
CA GLY A 126 16.94 0.79 4.32
C GLY A 126 16.24 0.63 5.68
N ASN A 127 16.36 -0.54 6.33
CA ASN A 127 15.82 -0.82 7.66
C ASN A 127 16.74 -1.79 8.43
N GLN A 128 17.97 -1.33 8.70
CA GLN A 128 19.02 -2.13 9.33
C GLN A 128 18.67 -2.51 10.77
N HIS A 129 18.80 -3.79 11.12
CA HIS A 129 18.65 -4.25 12.50
C HIS A 129 19.95 -4.10 13.29
N LEU A 130 21.09 -4.33 12.64
CA LEU A 130 22.42 -4.04 13.15
C LEU A 130 23.01 -2.88 12.34
N PRO A 131 23.57 -1.83 12.98
CA PRO A 131 24.11 -0.68 12.26
C PRO A 131 25.19 -1.10 11.24
N GLY A 132 24.99 -0.73 9.97
CA GLY A 132 25.91 -1.07 8.89
C GLY A 132 25.71 -2.46 8.27
N ASP A 133 24.71 -3.24 8.71
CA ASP A 133 24.37 -4.54 8.14
C ASP A 133 22.92 -4.58 7.65
N ASP A 134 22.75 -4.65 6.33
CA ASP A 134 21.45 -4.75 5.64
C ASP A 134 20.85 -6.17 5.64
N GLY A 135 21.41 -7.09 6.42
CA GLY A 135 20.94 -8.47 6.52
C GLY A 135 19.58 -8.64 7.23
N ILE A 136 19.01 -9.83 7.05
CA ILE A 136 17.78 -10.26 7.72
C ILE A 136 18.15 -11.14 8.92
N PHE A 137 17.72 -10.76 10.11
CA PHE A 137 18.09 -11.41 11.38
C PHE A 137 16.87 -11.97 12.10
N VAL A 138 17.01 -13.11 12.74
CA VAL A 138 15.99 -13.68 13.62
C VAL A 138 15.97 -12.93 14.94
N THR A 139 14.85 -12.31 15.29
CA THR A 139 14.71 -11.51 16.52
C THR A 139 13.96 -12.23 17.62
N LYS A 140 13.15 -13.24 17.27
CA LYS A 140 12.36 -14.00 18.23
C LYS A 140 12.04 -15.39 17.70
N ILE A 141 12.16 -16.40 18.55
CA ILE A 141 11.58 -17.73 18.34
C ILE A 141 10.23 -17.79 19.06
N ILE A 142 9.20 -18.32 18.42
CA ILE A 142 7.82 -18.37 18.93
C ILE A 142 7.60 -19.70 19.65
N GLU A 143 7.15 -19.63 20.91
CA GLU A 143 6.85 -20.80 21.73
C GLU A 143 5.73 -21.66 21.13
N GLY A 144 5.96 -22.97 21.06
CA GLY A 144 5.16 -23.96 20.37
C GLY A 144 5.13 -23.80 18.84
N GLY A 145 6.07 -23.05 18.27
CA GLY A 145 6.22 -22.82 16.82
C GLY A 145 7.16 -23.85 16.15
N ALA A 146 7.14 -23.90 14.81
CA ALA A 146 7.95 -24.85 14.04
C ALA A 146 9.46 -24.68 14.27
N ALA A 147 9.96 -23.44 14.35
CA ALA A 147 11.36 -23.16 14.64
C ALA A 147 11.80 -23.55 16.06
N GLU A 148 10.92 -23.45 17.06
CA GLU A 148 11.22 -23.92 18.41
C GLU A 148 11.24 -25.46 18.49
N ALA A 149 10.28 -26.10 17.81
CA ALA A 149 10.18 -27.56 17.78
C ALA A 149 11.37 -28.23 17.08
N ASP A 150 11.94 -27.57 16.07
CA ASP A 150 13.16 -28.01 15.38
C ASP A 150 14.43 -27.69 16.19
N GLY A 151 14.44 -26.57 16.93
CA GLY A 151 15.49 -26.22 17.88
C GLY A 151 16.82 -25.77 17.26
N LEU A 152 16.97 -25.83 15.94
CA LEU A 152 18.19 -25.42 15.26
C LEU A 152 18.28 -23.92 15.01
N LEU A 153 17.16 -23.20 14.94
CA LEU A 153 17.12 -21.75 14.71
C LEU A 153 17.14 -20.99 16.05
N GLN A 154 17.99 -19.97 16.16
CA GLN A 154 18.19 -19.17 17.37
C GLN A 154 17.98 -17.68 17.11
N VAL A 155 17.69 -16.94 18.18
CA VAL A 155 17.65 -15.47 18.13
C VAL A 155 19.07 -14.95 17.89
N GLY A 156 19.22 -14.04 16.93
CA GLY A 156 20.50 -13.50 16.48
C GLY A 156 21.02 -14.13 15.19
N ASP A 157 20.46 -15.25 14.73
CA ASP A 157 20.87 -15.88 13.47
C ASP A 157 20.53 -14.98 12.28
N LYS A 158 21.48 -14.83 11.35
CA LYS A 158 21.30 -14.08 10.10
C LYS A 158 20.84 -15.01 8.99
N ILE A 159 19.71 -14.74 8.37
CA ILE A 159 19.17 -15.55 7.27
C ILE A 159 19.87 -15.14 5.97
N LEU A 160 20.58 -16.08 5.35
CA LEU A 160 21.26 -15.90 4.07
C LEU A 160 20.34 -16.24 2.89
N SER A 161 19.55 -17.31 3.02
CA SER A 161 18.59 -17.72 1.98
C SER A 161 17.38 -18.47 2.53
N VAL A 162 16.29 -18.40 1.77
CA VAL A 162 15.04 -19.13 1.99
C VAL A 162 14.76 -19.96 0.73
N ASP A 163 14.77 -21.27 0.89
CA ASP A 163 14.83 -22.26 -0.17
C ASP A 163 15.94 -21.95 -1.19
N ALA A 164 15.59 -21.66 -2.43
CA ALA A 164 16.53 -21.33 -3.50
C ALA A 164 16.75 -19.81 -3.69
N VAL A 165 16.17 -18.96 -2.83
CA VAL A 165 16.18 -17.49 -2.95
C VAL A 165 17.10 -16.89 -1.89
N ARG A 166 18.15 -16.17 -2.30
CA ARG A 166 19.00 -15.39 -1.39
C ARG A 166 18.23 -14.18 -0.90
N VAL A 167 18.31 -13.90 0.41
CA VAL A 167 17.59 -12.78 1.04
C VAL A 167 18.52 -11.68 1.55
N LEU A 168 19.82 -11.80 1.26
CA LEU A 168 20.82 -10.76 1.49
C LEU A 168 20.53 -9.54 0.60
N ASN A 169 20.69 -8.33 1.17
CA ASN A 169 20.47 -7.05 0.48
C ASN A 169 19.05 -6.88 -0.09
N MET A 170 18.07 -7.56 0.49
CA MET A 170 16.67 -7.34 0.17
C MET A 170 16.04 -6.37 1.16
N SER A 171 14.99 -5.66 0.74
CA SER A 171 14.16 -4.92 1.69
C SER A 171 13.48 -5.89 2.67
N HIS A 172 13.23 -5.41 3.88
CA HIS A 172 12.52 -6.16 4.92
C HIS A 172 11.22 -6.81 4.38
N GLU A 173 10.43 -6.03 3.65
CA GLU A 173 9.16 -6.45 3.06
C GLU A 173 9.32 -7.61 2.08
N THR A 174 10.39 -7.58 1.27
CA THR A 174 10.63 -8.63 0.27
C THR A 174 11.02 -9.94 0.94
N ALA A 175 11.86 -9.90 1.98
CA ALA A 175 12.21 -11.08 2.77
C ALA A 175 10.98 -11.70 3.45
N VAL A 176 10.08 -10.88 4.01
CA VAL A 176 8.80 -11.34 4.59
C VAL A 176 7.90 -12.00 3.54
N SER A 177 7.80 -11.41 2.35
CA SER A 177 7.01 -11.96 1.23
C SER A 177 7.52 -13.33 0.81
N ILE A 178 8.84 -13.49 0.71
CA ILE A 178 9.49 -14.79 0.40
C ILE A 178 9.14 -15.80 1.49
N LEU A 179 9.40 -15.52 2.77
CA LEU A 179 9.11 -16.42 3.88
C LEU A 179 7.62 -16.82 3.99
N LYS A 180 6.69 -15.94 3.61
CA LYS A 180 5.25 -16.24 3.59
C LYS A 180 4.83 -17.11 2.40
N SER A 181 5.47 -16.95 1.25
CA SER A 181 5.12 -17.62 -0.02
C SER A 181 5.76 -19.01 -0.18
N THR A 182 6.63 -19.42 0.74
CA THR A 182 7.24 -20.76 0.77
C THR A 182 6.20 -21.90 0.91
N ALA A 183 6.59 -23.10 0.51
CA ALA A 183 5.77 -24.31 0.64
C ALA A 183 5.63 -24.73 2.12
N ASN A 184 5.03 -25.91 2.35
CA ASN A 184 4.85 -26.45 3.69
C ASN A 184 6.19 -26.84 4.35
N VAL A 185 7.20 -27.17 3.56
CA VAL A 185 8.58 -27.43 4.00
C VAL A 185 9.46 -26.30 3.46
N VAL A 186 10.31 -25.75 4.32
CA VAL A 186 11.15 -24.58 4.02
C VAL A 186 12.57 -24.87 4.46
N ASN A 187 13.53 -24.63 3.57
CA ASN A 187 14.95 -24.76 3.88
C ASN A 187 15.54 -23.36 4.07
N LEU A 188 16.06 -23.07 5.25
CA LEU A 188 16.75 -21.82 5.55
C LEU A 188 18.25 -22.09 5.56
N ARG A 189 19.03 -21.17 5.00
CA ARG A 189 20.46 -21.10 5.29
C ARG A 189 20.70 -19.91 6.17
N ILE A 190 21.33 -20.13 7.31
CA ILE A 190 21.60 -19.10 8.31
C ILE A 190 23.10 -18.98 8.57
N LEU A 191 23.50 -17.84 9.10
CA LEU A 191 24.82 -17.55 9.61
C LEU A 191 24.70 -17.23 11.10
N ARG A 192 25.40 -17.99 11.93
CA ARG A 192 25.41 -17.86 13.39
C ARG A 192 26.75 -17.34 13.85
N GLN A 193 26.73 -16.36 14.74
CA GLN A 193 27.93 -15.91 15.44
C GLN A 193 28.11 -16.72 16.72
N ASN A 194 29.23 -17.45 16.83
CA ASN A 194 29.59 -18.25 17.99
C ASN A 194 29.96 -17.35 19.17
N ASN A 195 28.97 -16.98 19.97
CA ASN A 195 29.21 -16.28 21.23
C ASN A 195 29.50 -17.30 22.34
N ILE A 196 30.78 -17.52 22.60
CA ILE A 196 31.25 -18.12 23.86
C ILE A 196 31.11 -17.04 24.95
N ASN A 197 30.27 -17.33 25.95
CA ASN A 197 30.08 -16.68 27.27
C ASN A 197 28.85 -15.76 27.46
N SER A 198 27.98 -16.19 28.39
CA SER A 198 27.15 -15.35 29.26
C SER A 198 27.88 -15.17 30.61
N PRO A 199 27.35 -14.45 31.62
CA PRO A 199 26.65 -13.15 31.70
C PRO A 199 27.44 -12.15 32.60
N GLU A 200 27.25 -10.82 32.51
CA GLU A 200 27.55 -9.93 33.67
C GLU A 200 26.92 -8.53 33.60
N VAL A 201 26.88 -7.89 34.77
CA VAL A 201 25.94 -6.87 35.27
C VAL A 201 26.69 -5.55 35.54
N PHE A 202 26.20 -4.43 34.96
CA PHE A 202 26.40 -2.97 35.28
C PHE A 202 27.86 -2.41 35.38
N PRO A 203 28.13 -1.08 35.42
CA PRO A 203 27.25 0.11 35.41
C PRO A 203 27.67 1.27 34.45
N LEU A 204 26.73 2.16 34.12
CA LEU A 204 27.02 3.50 33.58
C LEU A 204 27.41 4.47 34.71
N ASN A 205 28.47 5.22 34.44
CA ASN A 205 29.08 6.19 35.36
C ASN A 205 28.19 7.39 35.67
N ARG A 206 28.25 7.77 36.94
CA ARG A 206 27.53 8.84 37.64
C ARG A 206 28.19 10.20 37.34
N ILE A 207 27.42 11.18 36.87
CA ILE A 207 27.80 12.60 36.95
C ILE A 207 26.92 13.26 38.02
N GLN A 208 27.54 13.74 39.08
CA GLN A 208 26.92 14.60 40.10
C GLN A 208 27.07 16.08 39.69
N PRO A 209 26.10 16.94 40.04
CA PRO A 209 26.35 18.34 40.30
C PRO A 209 26.37 18.61 41.81
N ALA A 210 27.37 19.37 42.25
CA ALA A 210 27.49 19.92 43.58
C ALA A 210 26.88 21.33 43.67
N ASP A 211 26.53 21.69 44.90
CA ASP A 211 26.45 23.03 45.52
C ASP A 211 25.11 23.82 45.55
N LEU A 212 24.51 23.72 46.75
CA LEU A 212 23.56 24.60 47.47
C LEU A 212 24.16 26.00 47.75
N PRO A 213 23.37 27.07 48.06
CA PRO A 213 22.74 27.30 49.39
C PRO A 213 21.33 27.93 49.37
N THR A 214 20.32 27.35 50.04
CA THR A 214 19.77 27.68 51.40
C THR A 214 19.29 29.11 51.66
N LYS A 215 18.00 29.24 52.08
CA LYS A 215 17.48 29.92 53.29
C LYS A 215 15.93 29.80 53.34
N GLU A 216 15.38 29.07 54.32
CA GLU A 216 14.76 29.56 55.59
C GLU A 216 13.40 30.24 55.34
N GLU A 217 12.27 29.57 55.63
CA GLU A 217 11.58 29.38 56.92
C GLU A 217 10.54 30.47 57.25
N ASP A 218 9.39 29.96 57.72
CA ASP A 218 8.40 30.53 58.64
C ASP A 218 7.06 31.13 58.23
N GLN A 219 6.10 30.70 59.06
CA GLN A 219 4.64 30.80 59.08
C GLN A 219 4.16 32.19 59.56
N CYS A 220 2.88 32.53 59.30
CA CYS A 220 1.87 32.85 60.35
C CYS A 220 0.65 33.67 59.84
N ASN A 221 -0.54 33.06 59.98
CA ASN A 221 -1.71 33.50 60.79
C ASN A 221 -2.57 34.78 60.50
N VAL A 222 -3.87 34.48 60.28
CA VAL A 222 -5.15 35.01 60.85
C VAL A 222 -5.59 36.49 60.67
N VAL A 223 -6.83 36.69 60.15
CA VAL A 223 -8.02 37.36 60.77
C VAL A 223 -8.88 38.17 59.77
N ARG A 224 -10.12 37.66 59.57
CA ARG A 224 -11.44 38.31 59.39
C ARG A 224 -11.57 39.76 58.86
N GLY A 225 -12.29 39.87 57.72
CA GLY A 225 -13.73 40.22 57.72
C GLY A 225 -14.16 41.59 57.12
N ARG A 226 -15.04 41.56 56.10
CA ARG A 226 -16.42 42.15 56.08
C ARG A 226 -16.98 42.26 54.64
N GLN A 227 -18.26 41.88 54.49
CA GLN A 227 -19.10 42.03 53.28
C GLN A 227 -19.67 43.46 53.12
N PRO A 228 -20.40 43.78 52.03
CA PRO A 228 -21.87 43.54 51.96
C PRO A 228 -22.31 42.92 50.60
N ARG A 229 -23.12 41.85 50.56
CA ARG A 229 -24.60 41.75 50.59
C ARG A 229 -25.35 42.43 49.42
N CYS A 230 -26.02 41.59 48.62
CA CYS A 230 -27.44 41.76 48.27
C CYS A 230 -28.06 40.36 48.12
N GLY A 231 -29.27 40.14 48.66
CA GLY A 231 -29.94 38.85 48.66
C GLY A 231 -31.44 38.99 48.48
N ILE A 232 -32.11 37.91 48.06
CA ILE A 232 -33.56 37.68 48.16
C ILE A 232 -33.79 36.17 48.49
N THR A 233 -34.90 35.93 49.17
CA THR A 233 -35.28 34.94 50.19
C THR A 233 -35.86 33.58 49.73
N THR A 234 -35.44 32.53 50.46
CA THR A 234 -36.15 31.33 50.99
C THR A 234 -37.44 30.78 50.35
N SER A 235 -37.37 29.51 49.92
CA SER A 235 -38.30 28.43 50.36
C SER A 235 -37.67 27.04 50.14
N ASN A 236 -37.96 26.11 51.06
CA ASN A 236 -37.43 24.74 51.14
C ASN A 236 -37.89 23.84 49.98
N ALA A 237 -36.96 23.09 49.36
CA ALA A 237 -37.20 21.74 48.86
C ALA A 237 -35.86 20.99 48.68
N HIS A 238 -35.79 19.78 49.22
CA HIS A 238 -34.68 18.83 49.08
C HIS A 238 -34.24 18.63 47.62
N LEU A 239 -32.91 18.60 47.38
CA LEU A 239 -32.33 17.89 46.25
C LEU A 239 -31.27 16.90 46.76
N PRO A 240 -31.22 15.66 46.23
CA PRO A 240 -30.40 14.59 46.79
C PRO A 240 -28.94 14.78 46.41
N ILE A 241 -28.04 14.60 47.38
CA ILE A 241 -26.63 14.29 47.10
C ILE A 241 -26.62 13.01 46.27
N ASP A 242 -26.06 13.07 45.06
CA ASP A 242 -26.05 11.99 44.08
C ASP A 242 -25.19 10.81 44.57
N THR A 243 -25.83 9.93 45.34
CA THR A 243 -25.28 8.69 45.92
C THR A 243 -24.81 7.69 44.86
N ARG A 244 -25.08 7.93 43.56
CA ARG A 244 -24.69 7.03 42.47
C ARG A 244 -23.23 7.16 42.04
N LEU A 245 -22.61 8.33 42.12
CA LEU A 245 -21.18 8.49 41.77
C LEU A 245 -20.25 7.95 42.87
N SER A 246 -20.67 8.04 44.13
CA SER A 246 -19.91 7.52 45.28
C SER A 246 -19.96 5.99 45.38
N GLN A 247 -21.01 5.34 44.86
CA GLN A 247 -21.10 3.88 44.74
C GLN A 247 -20.19 3.29 43.65
N LYS A 248 -19.95 4.02 42.54
CA LYS A 248 -19.10 3.54 41.42
C LYS A 248 -17.61 3.40 41.78
N LYS A 249 -17.13 4.18 42.76
CA LYS A 249 -15.74 4.16 43.22
C LYS A 249 -15.39 2.94 44.10
N GLN A 250 -16.38 2.16 44.54
CA GLN A 250 -16.12 0.91 45.27
C GLN A 250 -15.96 -0.27 44.30
N PRO A 251 -15.10 -1.26 44.62
CA PRO A 251 -15.03 -2.51 43.87
C PRO A 251 -16.41 -3.19 43.78
N ARG A 252 -16.83 -3.56 42.57
CA ARG A 252 -18.12 -4.20 42.31
C ARG A 252 -17.94 -5.46 41.50
N VAL A 253 -18.72 -6.48 41.84
CA VAL A 253 -18.75 -7.76 41.12
C VAL A 253 -19.72 -7.61 39.95
N VAL A 254 -19.25 -7.91 38.75
CA VAL A 254 -19.99 -7.82 37.49
C VAL A 254 -19.99 -9.20 36.83
N SER A 255 -21.15 -9.69 36.44
CA SER A 255 -21.29 -11.01 35.81
C SER A 255 -21.83 -10.89 34.40
N LEU A 256 -20.99 -11.17 33.40
CA LEU A 256 -21.32 -11.07 31.99
C LEU A 256 -21.40 -12.44 31.33
N ASN A 257 -22.39 -12.64 30.47
CA ASN A 257 -22.51 -13.85 29.67
C ASN A 257 -21.80 -13.68 28.31
N LYS A 258 -20.89 -14.59 28.01
CA LYS A 258 -20.14 -14.55 26.75
C LYS A 258 -21.07 -14.86 25.59
N THR A 259 -21.15 -13.96 24.62
CA THR A 259 -21.90 -14.16 23.37
C THR A 259 -20.95 -14.55 22.24
N GLY A 260 -21.47 -14.88 21.06
CA GLY A 260 -20.64 -15.20 19.88
C GLY A 260 -19.66 -14.10 19.47
N CYS A 261 -19.86 -12.87 19.96
CA CYS A 261 -19.01 -11.70 19.74
C CYS A 261 -18.10 -11.34 20.94
N GLY A 262 -18.01 -12.19 21.97
CA GLY A 262 -17.22 -11.93 23.18
C GLY A 262 -17.96 -11.17 24.28
N LEU A 263 -17.23 -10.39 25.09
CA LEU A 263 -17.77 -9.62 26.23
C LEU A 263 -18.08 -8.16 25.90
N GLY A 264 -17.58 -7.64 24.77
CA GLY A 264 -17.89 -6.29 24.28
C GLY A 264 -17.16 -5.16 25.00
N PHE A 265 -15.89 -5.33 25.37
CA PHE A 265 -15.03 -4.25 25.88
C PHE A 265 -13.55 -4.54 25.61
N ASN A 266 -12.71 -3.51 25.61
CA ASN A 266 -11.25 -3.60 25.44
C ASN A 266 -10.53 -3.31 26.76
N ILE A 267 -9.36 -3.95 26.96
CA ILE A 267 -8.49 -3.73 28.11
C ILE A 267 -7.14 -3.14 27.68
N VAL A 268 -6.51 -2.34 28.54
CA VAL A 268 -5.17 -1.75 28.39
C VAL A 268 -4.41 -1.82 29.73
N GLY A 269 -3.09 -1.61 29.70
CA GLY A 269 -2.23 -1.71 30.88
C GLY A 269 -1.64 -3.11 31.09
N GLY A 270 -1.10 -3.38 32.28
CA GLY A 270 -0.49 -4.68 32.62
C GLY A 270 1.01 -4.78 32.33
N ASP A 271 1.76 -3.71 32.55
CA ASP A 271 3.23 -3.65 32.43
C ASP A 271 3.97 -4.10 33.73
N GLY A 272 3.24 -4.76 34.65
CA GLY A 272 3.75 -5.23 35.94
C GLY A 272 3.69 -4.20 37.07
N SER A 273 3.58 -2.90 36.76
CA SER A 273 3.39 -1.83 37.75
C SER A 273 2.06 -1.08 37.60
N GLU A 274 1.45 -1.16 36.41
CA GLU A 274 0.21 -0.50 36.05
C GLU A 274 -0.97 -1.48 36.01
N GLY A 275 -2.11 -1.06 36.53
CA GLY A 275 -3.32 -1.87 36.57
C GLY A 275 -3.88 -2.17 35.17
N ILE A 276 -4.78 -3.17 35.11
CA ILE A 276 -5.54 -3.48 33.90
C ILE A 276 -6.80 -2.63 33.88
N TYR A 277 -6.97 -1.77 32.86
CA TYR A 277 -8.12 -0.87 32.74
C TYR A 277 -8.97 -1.16 31.52
N ILE A 278 -10.28 -0.89 31.62
CA ILE A 278 -11.19 -0.89 30.48
C ILE A 278 -11.03 0.42 29.71
N SER A 279 -10.50 0.35 28.49
CA SER A 279 -10.32 1.52 27.61
C SER A 279 -11.55 1.83 26.76
N TYR A 280 -12.36 0.83 26.45
CA TYR A 280 -13.51 0.96 25.55
C TYR A 280 -14.59 -0.08 25.85
N ILE A 281 -15.85 0.31 25.66
CA ILE A 281 -17.02 -0.58 25.75
C ILE A 281 -17.75 -0.55 24.41
N LEU A 282 -17.97 -1.72 23.83
CA LEU A 282 -18.65 -1.91 22.55
C LEU A 282 -20.16 -1.69 22.74
N ALA A 283 -20.69 -0.64 22.11
CA ALA A 283 -22.10 -0.33 22.12
C ALA A 283 -22.95 -1.50 21.57
N GLY A 284 -23.99 -1.90 22.30
CA GLY A 284 -24.81 -3.08 22.02
C GLY A 284 -24.16 -4.44 22.34
N GLY A 285 -22.89 -4.46 22.78
CA GLY A 285 -22.22 -5.65 23.28
C GLY A 285 -22.67 -6.04 24.69
N THR A 286 -22.29 -7.24 25.16
CA THR A 286 -22.72 -7.75 26.48
C THR A 286 -22.41 -6.79 27.62
N ALA A 287 -21.22 -6.17 27.62
CA ALA A 287 -20.83 -5.19 28.64
C ALA A 287 -21.67 -3.91 28.61
N ASP A 288 -22.00 -3.39 27.42
CA ASP A 288 -22.85 -2.20 27.28
C ASP A 288 -24.29 -2.49 27.75
N VAL A 289 -24.85 -3.63 27.32
CA VAL A 289 -26.20 -4.06 27.72
C VAL A 289 -26.31 -4.30 29.23
N SER A 290 -25.22 -4.73 29.88
CA SER A 290 -25.20 -4.87 31.34
C SER A 290 -25.31 -3.52 32.06
N GLY A 291 -24.74 -2.46 31.51
CA GLY A 291 -24.64 -1.14 32.15
C GLY A 291 -23.77 -1.11 33.42
N GLU A 292 -23.09 -2.22 33.75
CA GLU A 292 -22.33 -2.38 34.99
C GLU A 292 -20.84 -2.05 34.84
N LEU A 293 -20.33 -1.95 33.61
CA LEU A 293 -18.95 -1.57 33.28
C LEU A 293 -18.89 -0.18 32.66
N TYR A 294 -17.77 0.53 32.88
CA TYR A 294 -17.48 1.87 32.37
C TYR A 294 -16.03 1.96 31.87
N ARG A 295 -15.79 2.81 30.86
CA ARG A 295 -14.42 3.21 30.49
C ARG A 295 -13.73 3.83 31.70
N GLY A 296 -12.53 3.38 32.02
CA GLY A 296 -11.78 3.78 33.22
C GLY A 296 -12.01 2.88 34.43
N ASP A 297 -12.76 1.78 34.30
CA ASP A 297 -12.75 0.72 35.31
C ASP A 297 -11.40 -0.02 35.33
N GLN A 298 -10.83 -0.18 36.52
CA GLN A 298 -9.74 -1.13 36.77
C GLN A 298 -10.33 -2.51 37.04
N LEU A 299 -9.86 -3.52 36.32
CA LEU A 299 -10.18 -4.92 36.60
C LEU A 299 -9.27 -5.44 37.72
N LEU A 300 -9.87 -5.80 38.84
CA LEU A 300 -9.16 -6.32 40.01
C LEU A 300 -9.10 -7.85 40.01
N SER A 301 -10.14 -8.53 39.52
CA SER A 301 -10.12 -9.98 39.36
C SER A 301 -11.13 -10.47 38.31
N VAL A 302 -10.87 -11.65 37.74
CA VAL A 302 -11.77 -12.33 36.79
C VAL A 302 -11.85 -13.81 37.17
N ASN A 303 -13.07 -14.30 37.43
CA ASN A 303 -13.37 -15.65 37.88
C ASN A 303 -12.53 -16.13 39.07
N GLY A 304 -12.22 -15.20 40.00
CA GLY A 304 -11.38 -15.49 41.17
C GLY A 304 -9.87 -15.40 40.91
N ILE A 305 -9.42 -15.16 39.68
CA ILE A 305 -8.03 -14.87 39.34
C ILE A 305 -7.76 -13.39 39.62
N ASP A 306 -6.81 -13.09 40.51
CA ASP A 306 -6.38 -11.72 40.82
C ASP A 306 -5.64 -11.09 39.63
N LEU A 307 -6.07 -9.90 39.23
CA LEU A 307 -5.52 -9.14 38.10
C LEU A 307 -4.81 -7.85 38.55
N THR A 308 -4.70 -7.59 39.85
CA THR A 308 -4.11 -6.34 40.37
C THR A 308 -2.65 -6.12 39.96
N LYS A 309 -1.91 -7.20 39.71
CA LYS A 309 -0.52 -7.20 39.21
C LYS A 309 -0.32 -8.07 37.98
N ALA A 310 -1.42 -8.45 37.32
CA ALA A 310 -1.35 -9.32 36.16
C ALA A 310 -0.80 -8.56 34.94
N THR A 311 -0.09 -9.28 34.09
CA THR A 311 0.29 -8.79 32.77
C THR A 311 -0.94 -8.66 31.87
N HIS A 312 -0.80 -7.88 30.79
CA HIS A 312 -1.86 -7.78 29.77
C HIS A 312 -2.30 -9.15 29.26
N GLU A 313 -1.33 -10.04 29.02
CA GLU A 313 -1.57 -11.38 28.47
C GLU A 313 -2.31 -12.28 29.46
N GLU A 314 -1.94 -12.25 30.75
CA GLU A 314 -2.62 -12.99 31.82
C GLU A 314 -4.07 -12.52 32.01
N ALA A 315 -4.31 -11.21 31.98
CA ALA A 315 -5.65 -10.65 32.07
C ALA A 315 -6.52 -11.03 30.87
N ALA A 316 -5.96 -10.96 29.66
CA ALA A 316 -6.64 -11.41 28.44
C ALA A 316 -6.93 -12.92 28.46
N HIS A 317 -6.01 -13.72 29.01
CA HIS A 317 -6.20 -15.16 29.17
C HIS A 317 -7.34 -15.46 30.16
N ALA A 318 -7.37 -14.81 31.33
CA ALA A 318 -8.41 -14.97 32.34
C ALA A 318 -9.82 -14.61 31.83
N LEU A 319 -9.93 -13.58 30.98
CA LEU A 319 -11.20 -13.20 30.33
C LEU A 319 -11.61 -14.18 29.21
N LYS A 320 -10.65 -14.83 28.55
CA LYS A 320 -10.89 -15.75 27.43
C LYS A 320 -11.14 -17.20 27.87
N SER A 321 -10.51 -17.66 28.95
CA SER A 321 -10.62 -19.03 29.48
C SER A 321 -11.97 -19.32 30.15
N ALA A 322 -12.78 -18.28 30.37
CA ALA A 322 -14.13 -18.40 30.88
C ALA A 322 -15.10 -18.95 29.82
N ASP A 323 -15.86 -19.99 30.19
CA ASP A 323 -16.81 -20.68 29.30
C ASP A 323 -18.02 -19.80 28.95
N LYS A 324 -19.05 -19.78 29.81
CA LYS A 324 -20.37 -19.20 29.49
C LYS A 324 -20.66 -17.92 30.27
N THR A 325 -20.13 -17.81 31.49
CA THR A 325 -20.33 -16.65 32.37
C THR A 325 -18.98 -16.22 32.93
N VAL A 326 -18.72 -14.92 32.88
CA VAL A 326 -17.49 -14.28 33.36
C VAL A 326 -17.87 -13.38 34.50
N THR A 327 -17.43 -13.73 35.70
CA THR A 327 -17.61 -12.92 36.90
C THR A 327 -16.33 -12.14 37.14
N MET A 328 -16.39 -10.82 37.23
CA MET A 328 -15.21 -9.97 37.42
C MET A 328 -15.44 -8.95 38.50
N VAL A 329 -14.37 -8.53 39.18
CA VAL A 329 -14.40 -7.41 40.11
C VAL A 329 -13.80 -6.19 39.41
N ALA A 330 -14.61 -5.17 39.19
CA ALA A 330 -14.22 -3.91 38.55
C ALA A 330 -14.33 -2.75 39.53
N GLN A 331 -13.44 -1.76 39.44
CA GLN A 331 -13.50 -0.54 40.25
C GLN A 331 -13.35 0.67 39.35
N TYR A 332 -14.29 1.61 39.41
CA TYR A 332 -14.22 2.82 38.58
C TYR A 332 -13.14 3.75 39.12
N LYS A 333 -12.05 3.90 38.37
CA LYS A 333 -10.91 4.76 38.71
C LYS A 333 -10.51 5.64 37.52
N PRO A 334 -11.37 6.59 37.13
CA PRO A 334 -11.11 7.44 35.98
C PRO A 334 -9.87 8.34 36.17
N GLU A 335 -9.57 8.75 37.41
CA GLU A 335 -8.40 9.58 37.70
C GLU A 335 -7.09 8.82 37.46
N ASP A 336 -7.02 7.56 37.89
CA ASP A 336 -5.84 6.70 37.68
C ASP A 336 -5.69 6.32 36.20
N TYR A 337 -6.81 6.02 35.54
CA TYR A 337 -6.83 5.71 34.10
C TYR A 337 -6.37 6.90 33.25
N ASN A 338 -6.81 8.12 33.56
CA ASN A 338 -6.39 9.32 32.83
C ASN A 338 -4.89 9.61 33.03
N ARG A 339 -4.36 9.44 34.24
CA ARG A 339 -2.91 9.57 34.52
C ARG A 339 -2.09 8.54 33.74
N PHE A 340 -2.60 7.31 33.62
CA PHE A 340 -2.00 6.28 32.77
C PHE A 340 -2.02 6.70 31.29
N GLU A 341 -3.15 7.22 30.79
CA GLU A 341 -3.28 7.70 29.40
C GLU A 341 -2.31 8.87 29.12
N GLU A 342 -2.16 9.81 30.06
CA GLU A 342 -1.19 10.92 29.99
C GLU A 342 0.27 10.44 30.00
N LYS A 343 0.64 9.50 30.87
CA LYS A 343 2.00 8.94 30.94
C LYS A 343 2.39 8.23 29.64
N ILE A 344 1.47 7.47 29.06
CA ILE A 344 1.67 6.81 27.76
C ILE A 344 1.82 7.85 26.64
N GLN A 345 1.06 8.94 26.69
CA GLN A 345 1.16 10.03 25.74
C GLN A 345 2.49 10.78 25.86
N GLU A 346 2.95 11.07 27.07
CA GLU A 346 4.24 11.74 27.35
C GLU A 346 5.44 10.89 26.88
N LEU A 347 5.41 9.57 27.11
CA LEU A 347 6.43 8.64 26.60
C LEU A 347 6.46 8.61 25.06
N ARG A 348 5.29 8.67 24.41
CA ARG A 348 5.19 8.77 22.94
C ARG A 348 5.75 10.09 22.42
N GLU A 349 5.51 11.20 23.11
CA GLU A 349 6.03 12.51 22.76
C GLU A 349 7.55 12.62 22.97
N GLN A 350 8.09 11.99 24.02
CA GLN A 350 9.54 11.89 24.23
C GLN A 350 10.21 11.05 23.12
N MET A 351 9.57 9.99 22.62
CA MET A 351 10.05 9.23 21.47
C MET A 351 9.95 10.00 20.14
N MET A 352 9.01 10.94 19.99
CA MET A 352 8.92 11.82 18.83
C MET A 352 9.98 12.93 18.84
N ASN A 353 10.34 13.47 20.00
CA ASN A 353 11.27 14.61 20.09
C ASN A 353 12.75 14.27 19.87
N LEU A 354 13.15 12.99 19.97
CA LEU A 354 14.51 12.56 19.58
C LEU A 354 14.72 12.50 18.05
N SER A 355 13.69 12.75 17.23
CA SER A 355 13.75 12.63 15.77
C SER A 355 13.98 13.95 15.00
N VAL A 356 14.23 15.08 15.68
CA VAL A 356 14.33 16.42 15.04
C VAL A 356 15.78 16.85 14.72
N SER A 357 16.77 15.95 14.76
CA SER A 357 18.11 16.25 14.22
C SER A 357 18.61 15.14 13.31
N SER A 358 18.19 15.23 12.05
CA SER A 358 18.80 14.72 10.81
C SER A 358 17.77 14.03 9.90
N GLY A 359 17.28 14.80 8.91
CA GLY A 359 16.89 14.33 7.58
C GLY A 359 16.00 13.08 7.44
N GLY A 360 14.69 13.31 7.42
CA GLY A 360 13.74 12.63 6.53
C GLY A 360 13.58 11.12 6.64
N SER A 361 12.71 10.67 7.56
CA SER A 361 12.11 9.34 7.50
C SER A 361 10.61 9.41 7.75
N LEU A 362 9.87 8.71 6.89
CA LEU A 362 8.43 8.51 6.93
C LEU A 362 8.09 7.44 7.98
N LEU A 363 7.14 7.79 8.86
CA LEU A 363 6.38 6.94 9.79
C LEU A 363 7.17 6.58 11.07
N THR A 364 6.63 6.85 12.26
CA THR A 364 5.36 6.26 12.74
C THR A 364 4.56 7.22 13.64
N SER A 365 3.30 7.50 13.28
CA SER A 365 2.32 8.12 14.18
C SER A 365 1.57 7.01 14.95
N PRO A 366 1.34 7.14 16.27
CA PRO A 366 0.48 6.22 17.00
C PRO A 366 -0.96 6.73 16.98
N GLU A 367 -1.82 6.17 16.13
CA GLU A 367 -3.26 6.24 16.35
C GLU A 367 -3.90 4.87 16.16
N ASN A 368 -4.89 4.60 16.99
CA ASN A 368 -5.94 3.64 16.70
C ASN A 368 -6.38 3.77 15.23
N GLY A 369 -6.66 2.65 14.59
CA GLY A 369 -7.10 2.57 13.21
C GLY A 369 -8.18 3.61 12.86
N LEU A 370 -7.79 4.57 12.02
CA LEU A 370 -8.67 5.53 11.38
C LEU A 370 -8.37 5.42 9.88
N SER A 371 -8.69 4.26 9.29
CA SER A 371 -8.36 3.92 7.90
C SER A 371 -9.21 4.75 6.95
N ASN A 372 -8.70 5.91 6.56
CA ASN A 372 -9.27 6.66 5.45
C ASN A 372 -9.18 5.78 4.20
N VAL A 373 -10.34 5.48 3.62
CA VAL A 373 -10.47 4.71 2.38
C VAL A 373 -11.19 5.56 1.35
N ARG A 374 -10.68 5.57 0.13
CA ARG A 374 -11.35 6.15 -1.02
C ARG A 374 -12.28 5.12 -1.65
N SER A 375 -13.52 5.53 -1.93
CA SER A 375 -14.48 4.72 -2.67
C SER A 375 -14.18 4.71 -4.18
N LEU A 376 -14.20 3.54 -4.80
CA LEU A 376 -14.04 3.38 -6.25
C LEU A 376 -15.34 2.92 -6.93
N PHE A 377 -16.48 3.22 -6.31
CA PHE A 377 -17.83 2.95 -6.79
C PHE A 377 -18.86 3.80 -6.03
N ASP A 378 -20.07 3.90 -6.59
CA ASP A 378 -21.21 4.54 -5.94
C ASP A 378 -21.98 3.53 -5.09
N TYR A 379 -22.39 3.93 -3.88
CA TYR A 379 -23.20 3.13 -2.97
C TYR A 379 -24.42 3.92 -2.50
N ASP A 380 -25.60 3.33 -2.70
CA ASP A 380 -26.88 3.84 -2.24
C ASP A 380 -27.46 2.89 -1.21
N SER A 381 -27.42 3.31 0.06
CA SER A 381 -27.91 2.52 1.18
C SER A 381 -29.39 2.16 1.05
N TYR A 382 -30.23 3.02 0.48
CA TYR A 382 -31.67 2.78 0.32
C TYR A 382 -31.99 1.61 -0.63
N LYS A 383 -31.04 1.23 -1.49
CA LYS A 383 -31.19 0.12 -2.43
C LYS A 383 -30.64 -1.21 -1.90
N ASP A 384 -29.97 -1.22 -0.73
CA ASP A 384 -29.37 -2.43 -0.17
C ASP A 384 -30.30 -3.07 0.88
N SER A 385 -31.06 -4.08 0.46
CA SER A 385 -31.94 -4.86 1.33
C SER A 385 -31.21 -5.72 2.37
N GLY A 386 -29.88 -5.83 2.28
CA GLY A 386 -29.05 -6.60 3.22
C GLY A 386 -28.56 -5.79 4.42
N LEU A 387 -28.89 -4.50 4.52
CA LEU A 387 -28.52 -3.67 5.66
C LEU A 387 -29.07 -4.28 6.97
N PRO A 388 -28.30 -4.27 8.08
CA PRO A 388 -28.77 -4.73 9.38
C PRO A 388 -30.07 -4.01 9.75
N SER A 389 -31.15 -4.76 9.99
CA SER A 389 -32.49 -4.17 10.06
C SER A 389 -32.66 -3.14 11.18
N ASN A 390 -33.31 -2.02 10.85
CA ASN A 390 -33.68 -0.82 11.65
C ASN A 390 -34.49 -1.06 12.95
N ARG A 391 -34.24 -2.12 13.74
CA ARG A 391 -34.94 -2.35 15.01
C ARG A 391 -34.39 -1.58 16.21
N SER A 392 -33.30 -0.84 16.03
CA SER A 392 -32.90 0.23 16.94
C SER A 392 -32.42 1.40 16.09
N VAL A 393 -33.27 2.41 15.94
CA VAL A 393 -32.92 3.68 15.29
C VAL A 393 -31.99 4.42 16.25
N THR A 394 -30.70 4.14 16.13
CA THR A 394 -29.62 4.96 16.68
C THR A 394 -28.79 5.45 15.50
N ILE A 395 -28.29 6.68 15.55
CA ILE A 395 -27.64 7.42 14.44
C ILE A 395 -26.48 6.63 13.80
N HIS A 396 -25.93 5.63 14.51
CA HIS A 396 -24.80 4.81 14.08
C HIS A 396 -25.16 3.56 13.25
N ASN A 397 -26.45 3.24 13.07
CA ASN A 397 -26.92 2.05 12.33
C ASN A 397 -27.65 2.40 11.01
N THR A 398 -27.70 3.68 10.63
CA THR A 398 -28.21 4.10 9.32
C THR A 398 -27.16 3.85 8.24
N GLY A 399 -27.56 3.28 7.10
CA GLY A 399 -26.64 3.09 5.98
C GLY A 399 -26.11 4.43 5.47
N LEU A 400 -24.80 4.53 5.27
CA LEU A 400 -24.13 5.73 4.77
C LEU A 400 -23.95 5.61 3.27
N SER A 401 -24.70 6.40 2.50
CA SER A 401 -24.53 6.49 1.04
C SER A 401 -23.30 7.33 0.68
N PHE A 402 -22.58 6.92 -0.35
CA PHE A 402 -21.38 7.60 -0.86
C PHE A 402 -21.26 7.45 -2.37
N ARG A 403 -20.50 8.35 -2.98
CA ARG A 403 -20.19 8.35 -4.42
C ARG A 403 -18.75 7.91 -4.64
N TYR A 404 -18.42 7.56 -5.88
CA TYR A 404 -17.05 7.36 -6.34
C TYR A 404 -16.17 8.56 -5.97
N GLY A 405 -15.01 8.30 -5.37
CA GLY A 405 -14.03 9.32 -4.99
C GLY A 405 -14.21 9.88 -3.58
N ASP A 406 -15.34 9.60 -2.92
CA ASP A 406 -15.57 10.01 -1.53
C ASP A 406 -14.53 9.34 -0.61
N ILE A 407 -14.03 10.12 0.36
CA ILE A 407 -13.13 9.62 1.40
C ILE A 407 -13.97 9.21 2.60
N LEU A 408 -13.91 7.93 2.94
CA LEU A 408 -14.59 7.32 4.06
C LEU A 408 -13.59 7.05 5.17
N HIS A 409 -13.93 7.51 6.34
CA HIS A 409 -13.12 7.37 7.50
C HIS A 409 -13.54 6.12 8.29
N VAL A 410 -12.70 5.09 8.18
CA VAL A 410 -12.62 3.83 8.92
C VAL A 410 -12.81 3.89 10.44
N ILE A 411 -14.01 3.96 11.04
CA ILE A 411 -14.14 3.98 12.52
C ILE A 411 -14.05 2.57 13.08
N ASN A 412 -14.76 1.63 12.47
CA ASN A 412 -14.74 0.24 12.88
C ASN A 412 -14.85 -0.69 11.66
N ALA A 413 -13.88 -1.59 11.53
CA ALA A 413 -13.79 -2.60 10.50
C ALA A 413 -13.85 -4.04 11.07
N SER A 414 -14.34 -4.23 12.29
CA SER A 414 -14.40 -5.53 12.98
C SER A 414 -15.39 -6.52 12.37
N ASP A 415 -16.40 -6.02 11.65
CA ASP A 415 -17.41 -6.84 10.97
C ASP A 415 -17.03 -7.00 9.49
N ASP A 416 -17.00 -8.26 9.03
CA ASP A 416 -16.60 -8.66 7.68
C ASP A 416 -17.64 -8.30 6.59
N GLU A 417 -18.85 -7.92 6.98
CA GLU A 417 -19.93 -7.52 6.08
C GLU A 417 -20.18 -6.00 6.10
N TRP A 418 -20.05 -5.36 7.26
CA TRP A 418 -20.48 -3.98 7.46
C TRP A 418 -19.48 -3.18 8.29
N TRP A 419 -18.90 -2.14 7.71
CA TRP A 419 -18.00 -1.23 8.42
C TRP A 419 -18.76 -0.01 8.92
N GLN A 420 -18.34 0.54 10.06
CA GLN A 420 -18.81 1.84 10.54
C GLN A 420 -17.84 2.91 10.07
N ALA A 421 -18.35 3.89 9.34
CA ALA A 421 -17.54 4.96 8.78
C ALA A 421 -18.23 6.31 8.90
N ARG A 422 -17.44 7.38 8.73
CA ARG A 422 -17.95 8.74 8.47
C ARG A 422 -17.41 9.22 7.14
N ARG A 423 -18.17 10.04 6.41
CA ARG A 423 -17.68 10.66 5.16
C ARG A 423 -16.91 11.94 5.47
N GLU A 424 -15.72 12.11 4.91
CA GLU A 424 -14.94 13.36 5.02
C GLU A 424 -15.43 14.35 3.93
N GLY A 425 -15.78 15.59 4.31
CA GLY A 425 -15.99 16.69 3.35
C GLY A 425 -17.38 17.35 3.22
N GLY A 426 -18.34 17.08 4.10
CA GLY A 426 -19.60 17.84 4.14
C GLY A 426 -19.48 19.08 5.04
N ARG A 427 -19.74 20.28 4.51
CA ARG A 427 -19.62 21.55 5.27
C ARG A 427 -20.58 21.69 6.46
N ASP A 428 -21.51 20.75 6.68
CA ASP A 428 -22.48 20.78 7.78
C ASP A 428 -22.97 19.40 8.28
N SER A 429 -22.35 18.29 7.89
CA SER A 429 -22.77 16.97 8.40
C SER A 429 -21.63 15.99 8.58
N GLU A 430 -21.27 15.74 9.85
CA GLU A 430 -20.58 14.51 10.24
C GLU A 430 -21.57 13.34 10.08
N GLU A 431 -21.87 12.96 8.84
CA GLU A 431 -22.73 11.83 8.53
C GLU A 431 -21.99 10.54 8.89
N PHE A 432 -22.32 10.00 10.06
CA PHE A 432 -21.92 8.68 10.52
C PHE A 432 -22.90 7.63 10.00
N GLY A 433 -22.37 6.45 9.63
CA GLY A 433 -23.23 5.32 9.32
C GLY A 433 -22.47 4.08 8.89
N VAL A 434 -23.25 3.12 8.41
CA VAL A 434 -22.75 1.80 8.04
C VAL A 434 -22.50 1.74 6.54
N VAL A 435 -21.32 1.27 6.15
CA VAL A 435 -20.89 1.08 4.76
C VAL A 435 -20.54 -0.39 4.49
N PRO A 436 -20.70 -0.90 3.26
CA PRO A 436 -20.31 -2.28 2.94
C PRO A 436 -18.83 -2.53 3.17
N ALA A 437 -18.48 -3.61 3.87
CA ALA A 437 -17.10 -4.02 4.06
C ALA A 437 -16.43 -4.40 2.73
N LYS A 438 -15.10 -4.19 2.62
CA LYS A 438 -14.31 -4.55 1.42
C LYS A 438 -14.58 -5.98 0.95
N GLN A 439 -14.57 -6.95 1.86
CA GLN A 439 -14.82 -8.36 1.53
C GLN A 439 -16.23 -8.62 0.96
N ARG A 440 -17.25 -7.93 1.50
CA ARG A 440 -18.64 -8.03 1.02
C ARG A 440 -18.76 -7.54 -0.42
N VAL A 441 -18.16 -6.39 -0.72
CA VAL A 441 -18.18 -5.79 -2.06
C VAL A 441 -17.49 -6.71 -3.07
N GLU A 442 -16.31 -7.23 -2.74
CA GLU A 442 -15.56 -8.16 -3.59
C GLU A 442 -16.32 -9.47 -3.84
N ARG A 443 -16.97 -10.02 -2.82
CA ARG A 443 -17.78 -11.24 -2.93
C ARG A 443 -18.97 -11.03 -3.88
N LYS A 444 -19.67 -9.91 -3.76
CA LYS A 444 -20.81 -9.54 -4.61
C LYS A 444 -20.39 -9.37 -6.08
N GLU A 445 -19.26 -8.69 -6.33
CA GLU A 445 -18.73 -8.54 -7.70
C GLU A 445 -18.26 -9.88 -8.27
N ARG A 446 -17.59 -10.72 -7.48
CA ARG A 446 -17.18 -12.07 -7.91
C ARG A 446 -18.40 -12.93 -8.28
N ALA A 447 -19.53 -12.76 -7.60
CA ALA A 447 -20.78 -13.42 -7.96
C ALA A 447 -21.39 -12.84 -9.25
N ARG A 448 -21.37 -11.51 -9.43
CA ARG A 448 -21.84 -10.82 -10.64
C ARG A 448 -21.04 -11.24 -11.88
N LEU A 449 -19.72 -11.32 -11.77
CA LEU A 449 -18.84 -11.77 -12.87
C LEU A 449 -19.01 -13.25 -13.21
N LYS A 450 -19.47 -14.08 -12.27
CA LYS A 450 -19.80 -15.49 -12.50
C LYS A 450 -21.18 -15.69 -13.13
N GLN A 451 -22.06 -14.69 -13.12
CA GLN A 451 -23.35 -14.78 -13.79
C GLN A 451 -23.18 -14.62 -15.30
N VAL A 452 -23.44 -15.70 -16.02
CA VAL A 452 -23.49 -15.69 -17.49
C VAL A 452 -24.75 -14.93 -17.91
N LYS A 453 -24.57 -13.75 -18.53
CA LYS A 453 -25.69 -13.03 -19.15
C LYS A 453 -26.18 -13.84 -20.35
N PHE A 454 -27.28 -14.57 -20.20
CA PHE A 454 -28.06 -15.00 -21.36
C PHE A 454 -28.76 -13.76 -21.91
N SER A 455 -28.15 -13.09 -22.90
CA SER A 455 -28.88 -12.13 -23.72
C SER A 455 -29.98 -12.90 -24.47
N GLN A 456 -31.21 -12.82 -23.97
CA GLN A 456 -32.40 -13.19 -24.71
C GLN A 456 -32.51 -12.25 -25.92
N LEU A 457 -31.91 -12.65 -27.04
CA LEU A 457 -32.32 -12.16 -28.35
C LEU A 457 -33.79 -12.56 -28.51
N ARG A 458 -34.70 -11.58 -28.34
CA ARG A 458 -36.07 -11.71 -28.83
C ARG A 458 -36.01 -11.70 -30.36
N PRO A 459 -36.43 -12.76 -31.07
CA PRO A 459 -36.60 -12.69 -32.51
C PRO A 459 -37.88 -11.90 -32.79
N SER A 460 -37.74 -10.75 -33.43
CA SER A 460 -38.84 -10.05 -34.09
C SER A 460 -39.43 -10.95 -35.18
N LEU A 461 -40.73 -11.19 -35.07
CA LEU A 461 -41.55 -11.90 -36.05
C LEU A 461 -41.46 -11.21 -37.42
N ILE A 462 -40.95 -11.92 -38.42
CA ILE A 462 -41.29 -11.71 -39.83
C ILE A 462 -41.75 -13.05 -40.38
N ASP A 463 -42.96 -13.00 -40.94
CA ASP A 463 -43.79 -14.07 -41.47
C ASP A 463 -43.34 -14.42 -42.90
N THR A 464 -42.93 -15.67 -43.15
CA THR A 464 -43.03 -16.30 -44.48
C THR A 464 -43.02 -17.83 -44.35
N LYS A 465 -44.08 -18.43 -44.89
CA LYS A 465 -44.38 -19.86 -45.02
C LYS A 465 -43.32 -20.61 -45.83
N GLU A 466 -42.93 -21.82 -45.38
CA GLU A 466 -42.97 -23.07 -46.18
C GLU A 466 -42.53 -24.33 -45.39
N SER A 467 -43.47 -25.28 -45.32
CA SER A 467 -43.37 -26.76 -45.48
C SER A 467 -42.33 -27.64 -44.75
N LEU A 468 -42.87 -28.48 -43.84
CA LEU A 468 -42.61 -29.91 -43.53
C LEU A 468 -41.26 -30.56 -43.94
N ASN A 469 -40.51 -31.11 -42.96
CA ASN A 469 -40.52 -32.56 -42.69
C ASN A 469 -39.65 -32.98 -41.48
N GLN A 470 -40.11 -34.07 -40.84
CA GLN A 470 -39.56 -34.77 -39.68
C GLN A 470 -38.14 -35.32 -39.93
N VAL A 471 -37.29 -35.37 -38.89
CA VAL A 471 -36.60 -36.60 -38.42
C VAL A 471 -36.06 -36.37 -37.00
N LYS A 472 -36.51 -37.20 -36.06
CA LYS A 472 -35.95 -37.37 -34.70
C LYS A 472 -34.53 -37.94 -34.79
N ARG A 473 -33.54 -37.27 -34.19
CA ARG A 473 -32.29 -37.92 -33.74
C ARG A 473 -31.75 -37.27 -32.45
N LYS A 474 -31.81 -38.02 -31.35
CA LYS A 474 -31.05 -37.82 -30.11
C LYS A 474 -29.56 -37.64 -30.44
N LYS A 475 -28.90 -36.59 -29.95
CA LYS A 475 -27.47 -36.61 -29.59
C LYS A 475 -27.17 -35.65 -28.42
N SER A 476 -26.78 -36.24 -27.30
CA SER A 476 -25.74 -35.81 -26.35
C SER A 476 -25.09 -34.44 -26.63
N LEU A 477 -25.37 -33.44 -25.77
CA LEU A 477 -24.57 -32.21 -25.69
C LEU A 477 -23.24 -32.53 -25.01
N MET A 478 -22.25 -32.91 -25.82
CA MET A 478 -20.84 -32.94 -25.44
C MET A 478 -20.31 -31.50 -25.37
N PHE A 479 -19.79 -31.13 -24.21
CA PHE A 479 -18.94 -29.96 -24.02
C PHE A 479 -17.72 -30.05 -24.94
N SER A 480 -17.67 -29.22 -25.99
CA SER A 480 -16.46 -29.02 -26.79
C SER A 480 -15.91 -27.63 -26.52
N ARG A 481 -14.88 -27.58 -25.66
CA ARG A 481 -13.95 -26.46 -25.55
C ARG A 481 -13.28 -26.24 -26.93
N ARG A 482 -13.60 -25.14 -27.60
CA ARG A 482 -12.70 -24.53 -28.59
C ARG A 482 -12.72 -23.02 -28.41
N PHE A 483 -11.59 -22.51 -27.91
CA PHE A 483 -11.23 -21.11 -27.90
C PHE A 483 -11.11 -20.59 -29.34
N PRO A 484 -11.63 -19.41 -29.69
CA PRO A 484 -11.37 -18.81 -30.98
C PRO A 484 -10.00 -18.11 -30.94
N PHE A 485 -8.97 -18.81 -31.40
CA PHE A 485 -7.69 -18.21 -31.80
C PHE A 485 -7.60 -18.25 -33.34
N TYR A 486 -7.46 -17.06 -33.93
CA TYR A 486 -6.85 -16.70 -35.22
C TYR A 486 -7.54 -16.94 -36.59
N LYS A 487 -7.39 -15.88 -37.41
CA LYS A 487 -7.69 -15.63 -38.85
C LYS A 487 -9.09 -15.04 -39.13
N SER A 488 -9.23 -13.93 -39.85
CA SER A 488 -8.56 -13.59 -41.11
C SER A 488 -7.95 -12.18 -41.20
N LYS A 489 -6.80 -12.17 -41.86
CA LYS A 489 -6.08 -11.05 -42.46
C LYS A 489 -6.82 -10.67 -43.76
N GLU A 490 -7.31 -9.44 -43.85
CA GLU A 490 -7.51 -8.66 -45.09
C GLU A 490 -8.08 -7.26 -44.74
N ASN A 491 -7.65 -6.26 -45.50
CA ASN A 491 -7.83 -4.80 -45.38
C ASN A 491 -6.81 -4.06 -44.50
N LEU A 492 -5.57 -4.01 -45.01
CA LEU A 492 -4.68 -2.86 -44.86
C LEU A 492 -5.09 -1.83 -45.92
N ASP A 493 -5.39 -0.61 -45.48
CA ASP A 493 -5.12 0.68 -46.15
C ASP A 493 -5.92 1.76 -45.38
N ASP A 494 -5.39 2.25 -44.25
CA ASP A 494 -5.55 3.64 -43.70
C ASP A 494 -5.05 3.84 -42.25
N LEU A 495 -3.86 3.34 -41.89
CA LEU A 495 -3.23 3.70 -40.60
C LEU A 495 -1.69 3.78 -40.73
N SER A 496 -1.18 4.80 -41.40
CA SER A 496 0.20 5.25 -41.21
C SER A 496 0.20 6.30 -40.11
N ASP A 497 0.63 5.93 -38.89
CA ASP A 497 1.34 6.82 -37.93
C ASP A 497 1.58 6.20 -36.54
N HIS A 498 1.29 4.91 -36.29
CA HIS A 498 1.50 4.32 -34.96
C HIS A 498 2.36 3.04 -34.88
N GLU A 499 3.05 2.63 -35.95
CA GLU A 499 3.94 1.45 -35.88
C GLU A 499 5.31 1.71 -35.21
N SER A 500 5.74 2.98 -35.13
CA SER A 500 7.06 3.34 -34.59
C SER A 500 7.12 3.28 -33.06
N GLU A 501 6.03 3.61 -32.36
CA GLU A 501 5.97 3.62 -30.89
C GLU A 501 5.85 2.21 -30.29
N LEU A 502 5.15 1.30 -30.98
CA LEU A 502 4.96 -0.07 -30.48
C LEU A 502 6.25 -0.89 -30.51
N ASN A 503 7.11 -0.67 -31.51
CA ASN A 503 8.40 -1.35 -31.62
C ASN A 503 9.44 -0.83 -30.61
N PHE A 504 9.35 0.44 -30.20
CA PHE A 504 10.19 0.98 -29.14
C PHE A 504 9.80 0.41 -27.76
N PHE A 505 8.50 0.29 -27.49
CA PHE A 505 7.99 -0.30 -26.25
C PHE A 505 8.10 -1.83 -26.17
N LEU A 506 7.97 -2.55 -27.30
CA LEU A 506 8.16 -3.99 -27.35
C LEU A 506 9.61 -4.41 -27.11
N LYS A 507 10.59 -3.56 -27.44
CA LYS A 507 12.01 -3.87 -27.20
C LYS A 507 12.41 -3.73 -25.72
N LEU A 508 11.67 -2.95 -24.94
CA LEU A 508 11.86 -2.80 -23.49
C LEU A 508 11.18 -3.91 -22.66
N LEU A 509 10.26 -4.67 -23.27
CA LEU A 509 9.46 -5.71 -22.61
C LEU A 509 10.00 -7.15 -22.78
N VAL A 510 11.10 -7.35 -23.50
CA VAL A 510 11.63 -8.70 -23.83
C VAL A 510 12.92 -8.99 -23.09
N VAL A 511 12.92 -8.94 -21.75
CA VAL A 511 13.79 -9.82 -20.92
C VAL A 511 13.09 -10.13 -19.60
N THR A 512 11.99 -10.89 -19.65
CA THR A 512 11.65 -11.87 -18.60
C THR A 512 10.67 -12.87 -19.24
N PRO A 513 10.75 -14.18 -18.97
CA PRO A 513 9.81 -15.15 -19.50
C PRO A 513 8.43 -14.87 -18.91
N ILE A 514 7.58 -14.25 -19.73
CA ILE A 514 6.16 -14.05 -19.50
C ILE A 514 5.51 -15.43 -19.50
N HIS A 515 5.50 -16.09 -18.33
CA HIS A 515 4.47 -17.07 -18.06
C HIS A 515 3.16 -16.29 -17.98
N MET A 516 2.24 -16.68 -18.84
CA MET A 516 0.91 -16.15 -19.03
C MET A 516 0.09 -16.24 -17.72
N VAL A 517 0.37 -15.36 -16.76
CA VAL A 517 -0.52 -15.07 -15.65
C VAL A 517 -1.52 -14.08 -16.20
N LEU A 518 -2.66 -14.60 -16.66
CA LEU A 518 -3.93 -13.89 -16.56
C LEU A 518 -4.07 -13.49 -15.09
N LYS A 519 -3.49 -12.34 -14.70
CA LYS A 519 -3.82 -11.67 -13.45
C LYS A 519 -5.32 -11.41 -13.56
N GLN A 520 -6.11 -12.20 -12.84
CA GLN A 520 -7.37 -11.70 -12.33
C GLN A 520 -7.00 -10.43 -11.55
N LYS A 521 -7.10 -9.27 -12.21
CA LYS A 521 -6.94 -7.96 -11.60
C LYS A 521 -8.00 -7.93 -10.49
N SER A 522 -7.59 -8.15 -9.24
CA SER A 522 -8.44 -7.92 -8.08
C SER A 522 -8.71 -6.43 -8.08
N PHE A 523 -9.90 -6.03 -8.55
CA PHE A 523 -10.35 -4.65 -8.46
C PHE A 523 -10.62 -4.36 -6.99
N ASP A 524 -9.65 -3.77 -6.31
CA ASP A 524 -9.88 -3.18 -4.99
C ASP A 524 -10.92 -2.06 -5.17
N LYS A 525 -12.10 -2.21 -4.55
CA LYS A 525 -13.21 -1.26 -4.65
C LYS A 525 -13.16 -0.17 -3.57
N LEU A 526 -12.34 -0.40 -2.55
CA LEU A 526 -12.00 0.52 -1.48
C LEU A 526 -10.48 0.54 -1.41
N GLU A 527 -9.89 1.73 -1.48
CA GLU A 527 -8.45 1.93 -1.51
C GLU A 527 -8.01 2.72 -0.29
N SER A 528 -7.00 2.23 0.43
CA SER A 528 -6.43 2.96 1.57
C SER A 528 -5.73 4.23 1.10
N VAL A 529 -6.04 5.36 1.74
CA VAL A 529 -5.46 6.66 1.39
C VAL A 529 -4.87 7.36 2.61
N SER A 530 -3.88 8.20 2.36
CA SER A 530 -3.29 9.10 3.35
C SER A 530 -3.59 10.55 3.00
N LYS A 531 -3.77 11.38 4.03
CA LYS A 531 -3.99 12.81 3.87
C LYS A 531 -2.64 13.49 3.68
N LEU A 532 -2.46 14.17 2.54
CA LEU A 532 -1.26 14.93 2.23
C LEU A 532 -1.57 16.42 2.16
N GLN A 533 -0.75 17.24 2.83
CA GLN A 533 -0.81 18.69 2.68
C GLN A 533 0.14 19.14 1.57
N VAL A 534 -0.40 19.85 0.58
CA VAL A 534 0.38 20.43 -0.55
C VAL A 534 0.41 21.95 -0.44
N LYS A 535 1.49 22.58 -0.92
CA LYS A 535 1.71 24.04 -0.88
C LYS A 535 1.57 24.72 -2.25
N TYR A 536 0.94 24.05 -3.21
CA TYR A 536 0.77 24.53 -4.58
C TYR A 536 -0.66 24.24 -5.06
N THR A 537 -1.13 24.98 -6.04
CA THR A 537 -2.46 24.73 -6.64
C THR A 537 -2.41 23.49 -7.52
N ARG A 538 -3.26 22.50 -7.21
CA ARG A 538 -3.20 21.18 -7.85
C ARG A 538 -3.50 21.27 -9.37
N PRO A 539 -2.74 20.57 -10.23
CA PRO A 539 -3.06 20.49 -11.66
C PRO A 539 -4.35 19.69 -11.89
N VAL A 540 -5.03 19.92 -13.00
CA VAL A 540 -6.31 19.29 -13.35
C VAL A 540 -6.16 18.53 -14.66
N VAL A 541 -6.58 17.26 -14.64
CA VAL A 541 -6.60 16.39 -15.83
C VAL A 541 -8.04 15.96 -16.06
N ILE A 542 -8.62 16.33 -17.20
CA ILE A 542 -10.00 15.94 -17.58
C ILE A 542 -9.92 14.90 -18.69
N LEU A 543 -10.58 13.76 -18.47
CA LEU A 543 -10.65 12.63 -19.41
C LEU A 543 -12.10 12.31 -19.77
N GLY A 544 -12.29 11.67 -20.93
CA GLY A 544 -13.60 11.31 -21.44
C GLY A 544 -14.16 12.27 -22.50
N PRO A 545 -15.42 12.10 -22.90
CA PRO A 545 -16.07 12.90 -23.94
C PRO A 545 -16.18 14.37 -23.55
N PHE A 546 -16.10 15.26 -24.55
CA PHE A 546 -16.25 16.72 -24.39
C PHE A 546 -15.21 17.41 -23.49
N LYS A 547 -14.11 16.71 -23.11
CA LYS A 547 -13.04 17.30 -22.29
C LYS A 547 -12.48 18.60 -22.89
N ASP A 548 -12.33 18.68 -24.22
CA ASP A 548 -11.68 19.82 -24.88
C ASP A 548 -12.50 21.09 -24.68
N ARG A 549 -13.81 20.99 -24.91
CA ARG A 549 -14.75 22.08 -24.68
C ARG A 549 -14.77 22.51 -23.22
N ILE A 550 -14.78 21.57 -22.28
CA ILE A 550 -14.76 21.88 -20.84
C ILE A 550 -13.46 22.60 -20.47
N ASN A 551 -12.31 22.13 -20.98
CA ASN A 551 -11.00 22.75 -20.75
C ASN A 551 -11.00 24.21 -21.25
N ASP A 552 -11.45 24.42 -22.49
CA ASP A 552 -11.52 25.74 -23.12
C ASP A 552 -12.44 26.69 -22.33
N ASP A 553 -13.64 26.22 -21.97
CA ASP A 553 -14.63 27.01 -21.23
C ASP A 553 -14.08 27.41 -19.84
N LEU A 554 -13.40 26.50 -19.12
CA LEU A 554 -12.78 26.78 -17.81
C LEU A 554 -11.71 27.88 -17.90
N ILE A 555 -10.85 27.83 -18.91
CA ILE A 555 -9.77 28.81 -19.10
C ILE A 555 -10.34 30.16 -19.53
N ALA A 556 -11.30 30.16 -20.43
CA ALA A 556 -11.90 31.39 -20.97
C ALA A 556 -12.76 32.12 -19.93
N GLU A 557 -13.55 31.40 -19.13
CA GLU A 557 -14.46 31.98 -18.15
C GLU A 557 -13.74 32.38 -16.84
N TYR A 558 -12.67 31.66 -16.47
CA TYR A 558 -11.96 31.87 -15.20
C TYR A 558 -10.43 31.96 -15.37
N PRO A 559 -9.92 32.91 -16.15
CA PRO A 559 -8.49 33.03 -16.46
C PRO A 559 -7.62 33.30 -15.24
N ASP A 560 -8.17 33.82 -14.15
CA ASP A 560 -7.45 34.06 -12.90
C ASP A 560 -7.23 32.79 -12.09
N LYS A 561 -8.04 31.74 -12.32
CA LYS A 561 -7.99 30.48 -11.56
C LYS A 561 -7.38 29.34 -12.35
N PHE A 562 -7.51 29.36 -13.68
CA PHE A 562 -7.02 28.31 -14.55
C PHE A 562 -5.98 28.85 -15.53
N GLY A 563 -5.05 27.99 -15.91
CA GLY A 563 -4.07 28.30 -16.94
C GLY A 563 -3.61 27.03 -17.65
N SER A 564 -3.19 27.20 -18.90
CA SER A 564 -2.48 26.15 -19.63
C SER A 564 -0.98 26.30 -19.39
N CYS A 565 -0.28 25.18 -19.28
CA CYS A 565 1.18 25.17 -19.33
C CYS A 565 1.67 25.26 -20.77
N VAL A 566 2.88 25.82 -20.95
CA VAL A 566 3.52 25.90 -22.26
C VAL A 566 4.26 24.58 -22.55
N PRO A 567 3.88 23.83 -23.60
CA PRO A 567 4.55 22.59 -23.98
C PRO A 567 5.90 22.86 -24.65
N HIS A 568 6.73 21.83 -24.80
CA HIS A 568 7.99 21.88 -25.53
C HIS A 568 7.82 21.24 -26.92
N THR A 569 8.59 21.72 -27.90
CA THR A 569 8.68 21.07 -29.21
C THR A 569 10.07 21.21 -29.82
N THR A 570 10.48 20.21 -30.61
CA THR A 570 11.67 20.30 -31.48
C THR A 570 11.36 20.95 -32.83
N ARG A 571 10.09 21.22 -33.13
CA ARG A 571 9.69 21.87 -34.38
C ARG A 571 10.23 23.29 -34.43
N GLU A 572 10.68 23.74 -35.59
CA GLU A 572 11.02 25.15 -35.79
C GLU A 572 9.82 26.08 -35.56
N ARG A 573 10.11 27.23 -34.93
CA ARG A 573 9.14 28.29 -34.65
C ARG A 573 8.62 28.93 -35.94
N ARG A 574 7.30 29.09 -36.06
CA ARG A 574 6.67 29.84 -37.17
C ARG A 574 6.67 31.35 -36.89
N GLU A 575 6.48 32.15 -37.94
CA GLU A 575 6.49 33.62 -37.84
C GLU A 575 5.47 34.19 -36.85
N ASN A 576 4.33 33.52 -36.66
CA ASN A 576 3.25 33.93 -35.76
C ASN A 576 3.33 33.29 -34.36
N GLU A 577 4.40 32.58 -34.03
CA GLU A 577 4.59 31.89 -32.75
C GLU A 577 5.70 32.55 -31.92
N GLU A 578 5.50 32.60 -30.61
CA GLU A 578 6.41 33.18 -29.64
C GLU A 578 6.98 32.10 -28.70
N ASN A 579 8.31 32.10 -28.53
CA ASN A 579 8.98 31.16 -27.63
C ASN A 579 8.62 31.47 -26.17
N GLY A 580 8.24 30.43 -25.42
CA GLY A 580 7.79 30.55 -24.03
C GLY A 580 6.34 31.00 -23.87
N ARG A 581 5.59 31.16 -24.98
CA ARG A 581 4.15 31.42 -24.98
C ARG A 581 3.39 30.29 -25.68
N ASP A 582 3.74 30.01 -26.94
CA ASP A 582 3.08 28.94 -27.70
C ASP A 582 3.78 27.60 -27.44
N TYR A 583 5.10 27.59 -27.54
CA TYR A 583 5.95 26.45 -27.21
C TYR A 583 7.27 26.93 -26.60
N HIS A 584 7.90 26.06 -25.82
CA HIS A 584 9.35 26.07 -25.61
C HIS A 584 10.00 25.36 -26.80
N PHE A 585 10.55 26.15 -27.73
CA PHE A 585 11.24 25.63 -28.90
C PHE A 585 12.62 25.12 -28.47
N VAL A 586 12.82 23.81 -28.54
CA VAL A 586 14.05 23.15 -28.11
C VAL A 586 15.02 23.09 -29.29
N GLU A 587 16.26 23.54 -29.06
CA GLU A 587 17.28 23.65 -30.11
C GLU A 587 17.84 22.29 -30.59
N SER A 588 17.82 21.27 -29.73
CA SER A 588 18.33 19.92 -30.05
C SER A 588 17.30 18.86 -29.72
N ARG A 589 17.00 18.03 -30.72
CA ARG A 589 16.15 16.85 -30.57
C ARG A 589 16.76 15.86 -29.59
N GLU A 590 18.07 15.65 -29.67
CA GLU A 590 18.83 14.74 -28.80
C GLU A 590 18.71 15.15 -27.32
N LYS A 591 18.75 16.46 -27.05
CA LYS A 591 18.52 16.99 -25.71
C LYS A 591 17.11 16.68 -25.22
N MET A 592 16.09 16.91 -26.05
CA MET A 592 14.70 16.61 -25.66
C MET A 592 14.49 15.10 -25.44
N GLU A 593 15.10 14.24 -26.25
CA GLU A 593 15.07 12.78 -26.05
C GLU A 593 15.73 12.37 -24.74
N ALA A 594 16.88 12.96 -24.39
CA ALA A 594 17.53 12.74 -23.10
C ALA A 594 16.66 13.21 -21.93
N ASP A 595 16.00 14.37 -22.03
CA ASP A 595 15.11 14.89 -21.00
C ASP A 595 13.85 14.01 -20.83
N ILE A 596 13.35 13.41 -21.92
CA ILE A 596 12.27 12.41 -21.88
C ILE A 596 12.74 11.14 -21.15
N GLN A 597 13.95 10.65 -21.45
CA GLN A 597 14.54 9.47 -20.78
C GLN A 597 14.79 9.70 -19.29
N ASN A 598 15.19 10.92 -18.92
CA ASN A 598 15.39 11.34 -17.53
C ASN A 598 14.10 11.68 -16.77
N HIS A 599 12.93 11.35 -17.34
CA HIS A 599 11.62 11.55 -16.72
C HIS A 599 11.25 13.02 -16.40
N PHE A 600 11.80 13.98 -17.15
CA PHE A 600 11.41 15.40 -17.02
C PHE A 600 10.09 15.74 -17.72
N PHE A 601 9.51 14.80 -18.45
CA PHE A 601 8.24 14.96 -19.19
C PHE A 601 7.12 14.08 -18.63
N ILE A 602 5.97 14.70 -18.33
CA ILE A 602 4.76 13.97 -17.91
C ILE A 602 4.08 13.26 -19.08
N GLU A 603 4.26 13.80 -20.29
CA GLU A 603 3.84 13.21 -21.54
C GLU A 603 4.72 13.76 -22.66
N ALA A 604 5.07 12.90 -23.61
CA ALA A 604 5.76 13.27 -24.83
C ALA A 604 5.34 12.32 -25.95
N GLY A 605 5.31 12.83 -27.18
CA GLY A 605 4.96 12.08 -28.38
C GLY A 605 5.62 12.69 -29.61
N GLN A 606 5.65 11.93 -30.70
CA GLN A 606 6.15 12.38 -31.98
C GLN A 606 4.99 12.67 -32.93
N TYR A 607 5.07 13.80 -33.65
CA TYR A 607 4.13 14.15 -34.71
C TYR A 607 4.86 14.89 -35.84
N ASN A 608 4.67 14.45 -37.08
CA ASN A 608 5.36 14.98 -38.26
C ASN A 608 6.87 15.15 -38.03
N GLU A 609 7.55 14.08 -37.62
CA GLU A 609 9.00 14.05 -37.33
C GLU A 609 9.50 14.99 -36.22
N ASN A 610 8.60 15.68 -35.52
CA ASN A 610 8.94 16.57 -34.41
C ASN A 610 8.45 15.99 -33.09
N LEU A 611 9.23 16.17 -32.03
CA LEU A 611 8.83 15.82 -30.69
C LEU A 611 7.99 16.95 -30.08
N TYR A 612 6.98 16.55 -29.32
CA TYR A 612 6.15 17.43 -28.51
C TYR A 612 6.05 16.83 -27.12
N GLY A 613 6.05 17.67 -26.09
CA GLY A 613 5.89 17.16 -24.73
C GLY A 613 5.57 18.22 -23.70
N THR A 614 4.91 17.79 -22.64
CA THR A 614 4.63 18.63 -21.47
C THR A 614 5.62 18.29 -20.37
N SER A 615 6.46 19.25 -20.02
CA SER A 615 7.48 19.05 -18.98
C SER A 615 6.86 19.15 -17.59
N VAL A 616 7.45 18.45 -16.61
CA VAL A 616 7.07 18.58 -15.19
C VAL A 616 7.19 20.04 -14.74
N GLN A 617 8.24 20.74 -15.19
CA GLN A 617 8.49 22.13 -14.80
C GLN A 617 7.39 23.07 -15.32
N SER A 618 6.97 22.91 -16.58
CA SER A 618 5.88 23.70 -17.17
C SER A 618 4.58 23.62 -16.34
N VAL A 619 4.31 22.47 -15.71
CA VAL A 619 3.16 22.29 -14.82
C VAL A 619 3.38 23.00 -13.48
N LYS A 620 4.58 22.88 -12.90
CA LYS A 620 4.94 23.56 -11.64
C LYS A 620 4.82 25.08 -11.77
N ASP A 621 5.30 25.65 -12.86
CA ASP A 621 5.29 27.10 -13.10
C ASP A 621 3.87 27.69 -13.09
N VAL A 622 2.86 26.92 -13.52
CA VAL A 622 1.45 27.35 -13.47
C VAL A 622 0.88 27.17 -12.07
N ALA A 623 1.17 26.03 -11.43
CA ALA A 623 0.71 25.71 -10.08
C ALA A 623 1.24 26.71 -9.03
N GLU A 624 2.48 27.17 -9.17
CA GLU A 624 3.14 28.15 -8.30
C GLU A 624 2.60 29.57 -8.49
N LYS A 625 1.94 29.86 -9.63
CA LYS A 625 1.21 31.11 -9.87
C LYS A 625 -0.19 31.12 -9.27
N ASN A 626 -0.49 30.17 -8.36
CA ASN A 626 -1.79 29.96 -7.74
C ASN A 626 -2.93 29.69 -8.74
N LYS A 627 -2.62 29.03 -9.87
CA LYS A 627 -3.60 28.62 -10.87
C LYS A 627 -3.63 27.11 -11.01
N HIS A 628 -4.82 26.56 -11.22
CA HIS A 628 -4.99 25.18 -11.64
C HIS A 628 -4.46 25.03 -13.07
N CYS A 629 -3.38 24.27 -13.23
CA CYS A 629 -2.86 23.92 -14.54
C CYS A 629 -3.81 22.93 -15.22
N ILE A 630 -4.55 23.35 -16.24
CA ILE A 630 -5.38 22.47 -17.07
C ILE A 630 -4.44 21.73 -18.03
N LEU A 631 -4.47 20.40 -17.97
CA LEU A 631 -3.59 19.54 -18.77
C LEU A 631 -4.40 18.77 -19.80
N ASP A 632 -4.06 18.96 -21.07
CA ASP A 632 -4.54 18.14 -22.17
C ASP A 632 -3.58 16.98 -22.42
N VAL A 633 -3.70 15.93 -21.60
CA VAL A 633 -2.81 14.76 -21.60
C VAL A 633 -3.58 13.45 -21.48
N SER A 634 -2.95 12.33 -21.81
CA SER A 634 -3.53 11.00 -21.59
C SER A 634 -3.56 10.61 -20.11
N GLY A 635 -4.31 9.54 -19.78
CA GLY A 635 -4.36 9.00 -18.42
C GLY A 635 -3.02 8.51 -17.86
N ASN A 636 -2.04 8.23 -18.74
CA ASN A 636 -0.68 7.85 -18.33
C ASN A 636 0.05 8.99 -17.60
N ALA A 637 -0.25 10.24 -17.95
CA ALA A 637 0.37 11.41 -17.33
C ALA A 637 -0.01 11.55 -15.84
N ILE A 638 -1.18 11.02 -15.42
CA ILE A 638 -1.61 11.06 -14.01
C ILE A 638 -0.57 10.41 -13.10
N LYS A 639 -0.07 9.23 -13.50
CA LYS A 639 0.97 8.51 -12.74
C LYS A 639 2.28 9.27 -12.70
N ARG A 640 2.70 9.82 -13.85
CA ARG A 640 3.97 10.55 -13.95
C ARG A 640 3.95 11.82 -13.10
N LEU A 641 2.80 12.51 -13.04
CA LEU A 641 2.60 13.64 -12.14
C LEU A 641 2.79 13.23 -10.67
N GLN A 642 2.17 12.13 -10.24
CA GLN A 642 2.29 11.63 -8.87
C GLN A 642 3.74 11.28 -8.51
N VAL A 643 4.46 10.61 -9.41
CA VAL A 643 5.91 10.31 -9.25
C VAL A 643 6.73 11.60 -9.15
N ALA A 644 6.35 12.64 -9.89
CA ALA A 644 6.99 13.95 -9.85
C ALA A 644 6.60 14.80 -8.62
N GLY A 645 5.84 14.24 -7.67
CA GLY A 645 5.37 14.94 -6.47
C GLY A 645 4.24 15.94 -6.73
N LEU A 646 3.61 15.88 -7.90
CA LEU A 646 2.44 16.68 -8.28
C LEU A 646 1.19 15.82 -8.27
N TRP A 647 0.27 16.10 -7.34
CA TRP A 647 -0.97 15.35 -7.17
C TRP A 647 -2.14 15.99 -7.95
N PRO A 648 -2.49 15.51 -9.16
CA PRO A 648 -3.55 16.11 -9.96
C PRO A 648 -4.93 15.86 -9.37
N ILE A 649 -5.88 16.70 -9.77
CA ILE A 649 -7.32 16.45 -9.70
C ILE A 649 -7.70 15.80 -11.04
N ALA A 650 -7.80 14.47 -11.05
CA ALA A 650 -8.13 13.70 -12.24
C ALA A 650 -9.64 13.47 -12.32
N ILE A 651 -10.30 14.02 -13.34
CA ILE A 651 -11.76 13.97 -13.48
C ILE A 651 -12.10 13.20 -14.75
N PHE A 652 -12.94 12.17 -14.63
CA PHE A 652 -13.42 11.42 -15.78
C PHE A 652 -14.90 11.71 -16.07
N ILE A 653 -15.20 12.11 -17.29
CA ILE A 653 -16.56 12.31 -17.80
C ILE A 653 -17.06 10.96 -18.32
N ARG A 654 -17.98 10.33 -17.59
CA ARG A 654 -18.52 9.01 -17.96
C ARG A 654 -19.73 9.16 -18.89
N PRO A 655 -19.66 8.70 -20.15
CA PRO A 655 -20.84 8.70 -21.02
C PRO A 655 -21.91 7.73 -20.51
N LYS A 656 -23.19 8.11 -20.63
CA LYS A 656 -24.31 7.24 -20.23
C LYS A 656 -24.64 6.19 -21.29
N SER A 657 -24.68 6.63 -22.55
CA SER A 657 -24.94 5.78 -23.71
C SER A 657 -24.44 6.47 -24.98
N ILE A 658 -24.54 5.78 -26.12
CA ILE A 658 -24.23 6.35 -27.44
C ILE A 658 -25.25 7.43 -27.79
N GLU A 659 -26.53 7.18 -27.49
CA GLU A 659 -27.63 8.11 -27.74
C GLU A 659 -27.44 9.41 -26.95
N TRP A 660 -27.02 9.31 -25.69
CA TRP A 660 -26.71 10.48 -24.87
C TRP A 660 -25.60 11.36 -25.48
N LEU A 661 -24.56 10.77 -26.07
CA LEU A 661 -23.52 11.53 -26.77
C LEU A 661 -24.09 12.29 -27.97
N MET A 662 -24.98 11.65 -28.72
CA MET A 662 -25.65 12.26 -29.88
C MET A 662 -26.66 13.33 -29.47
N GLU A 663 -27.33 13.19 -28.34
CA GLU A 663 -28.23 14.21 -27.78
C GLU A 663 -27.47 15.47 -27.37
N LEU A 664 -26.32 15.32 -26.73
CA LEU A 664 -25.45 16.42 -26.33
C LEU A 664 -24.80 17.14 -27.51
N ASN A 665 -24.50 16.40 -28.57
CA ASN A 665 -23.98 16.97 -29.82
C ASN A 665 -24.68 16.35 -31.02
N LYS A 666 -25.75 17.01 -31.46
CA LYS A 666 -26.59 16.61 -32.60
C LYS A 666 -25.84 16.49 -33.94
N ARG A 667 -24.59 16.96 -34.01
CA ARG A 667 -23.73 16.81 -35.21
C ARG A 667 -22.95 15.49 -35.23
N LEU A 668 -22.90 14.75 -34.12
CA LEU A 668 -22.22 13.45 -34.07
C LEU A 668 -23.04 12.39 -34.80
N VAL A 669 -22.39 11.71 -35.75
CA VAL A 669 -22.94 10.51 -36.39
C VAL A 669 -22.80 9.33 -35.44
N GLU A 670 -23.73 8.36 -35.49
CA GLU A 670 -23.76 7.21 -34.58
C GLU A 670 -22.42 6.45 -34.53
N GLU A 671 -21.75 6.25 -35.67
CA GLU A 671 -20.44 5.58 -35.72
C GLU A 671 -19.36 6.34 -34.94
N GLN A 672 -19.35 7.68 -35.04
CA GLN A 672 -18.42 8.52 -34.28
C GLN A 672 -18.74 8.50 -32.79
N ALA A 673 -20.03 8.58 -32.43
CA ALA A 673 -20.48 8.47 -31.04
C ALA A 673 -20.11 7.12 -30.42
N ARG A 674 -20.21 6.03 -31.19
CA ARG A 674 -19.78 4.68 -30.78
C ARG A 674 -18.27 4.63 -30.51
N LYS A 675 -17.44 5.18 -31.41
CA LYS A 675 -15.97 5.27 -31.21
C LYS A 675 -15.61 6.06 -29.95
N ILE A 676 -16.29 7.18 -29.69
CA ILE A 676 -16.10 7.99 -28.48
C ILE A 676 -16.50 7.19 -27.22
N PHE A 677 -17.64 6.50 -27.27
CA PHE A 677 -18.13 5.67 -26.17
C PHE A 677 -17.15 4.52 -25.85
N ASP A 678 -16.71 3.77 -26.87
CA ASP A 678 -15.78 2.66 -26.70
C ASP A 678 -14.42 3.13 -26.16
N ARG A 679 -13.92 4.28 -26.64
CA ARG A 679 -12.70 4.91 -26.11
C ARG A 679 -12.86 5.28 -24.64
N ALA A 680 -13.99 5.88 -24.26
CA ALA A 680 -14.26 6.27 -22.87
C ALA A 680 -14.35 5.04 -21.95
N VAL A 681 -15.03 3.97 -22.37
CA VAL A 681 -15.08 2.71 -21.63
C VAL A 681 -13.69 2.12 -21.42
N LYS A 682 -12.84 2.12 -22.45
CA LYS A 682 -11.45 1.68 -22.33
C LYS A 682 -10.65 2.53 -21.34
N GLN A 683 -10.78 3.86 -21.42
CA GLN A 683 -10.11 4.78 -20.50
C GLN A 683 -10.54 4.55 -19.04
N GLU A 684 -11.83 4.34 -18.80
CA GLU A 684 -12.36 4.05 -17.47
C GLU A 684 -11.82 2.72 -16.93
N GLN A 685 -11.75 1.68 -17.77
CA GLN A 685 -11.21 0.38 -17.39
C GLN A 685 -9.71 0.43 -17.06
N GLU A 686 -8.96 1.23 -17.82
CA GLU A 686 -7.50 1.31 -17.72
C GLU A 686 -7.04 2.23 -16.58
N PHE A 687 -7.70 3.38 -16.43
CA PHE A 687 -7.28 4.45 -15.52
C PHE A 687 -8.24 4.71 -14.35
N GLY A 688 -9.33 3.95 -14.24
CA GLY A 688 -10.40 4.17 -13.26
C GLY A 688 -9.99 4.09 -11.80
N GLU A 689 -8.78 3.65 -11.45
CA GLU A 689 -8.24 3.74 -10.08
C GLU A 689 -7.54 5.08 -9.81
N TYR A 690 -7.10 5.80 -10.85
CA TYR A 690 -6.37 7.05 -10.72
C TYR A 690 -7.27 8.29 -10.70
N PHE A 691 -8.56 8.14 -11.04
CA PHE A 691 -9.47 9.28 -11.06
C PHE A 691 -9.78 9.75 -9.63
N THR A 692 -9.74 11.06 -9.43
CA THR A 692 -10.23 11.72 -8.22
C THR A 692 -11.76 11.66 -8.17
N SER A 693 -12.42 11.89 -9.30
CA SER A 693 -13.89 11.84 -9.40
C SER A 693 -14.34 11.39 -10.77
N VAL A 694 -15.52 10.75 -10.81
CA VAL A 694 -16.25 10.48 -12.06
C VAL A 694 -17.48 11.36 -12.11
N VAL A 695 -17.70 12.06 -13.22
CA VAL A 695 -18.81 13.01 -13.40
C VAL A 695 -19.72 12.59 -14.54
N GLN A 696 -21.00 12.88 -14.38
CA GLN A 696 -22.06 12.72 -15.37
C GLN A 696 -23.00 13.92 -15.33
N GLY A 697 -23.74 14.17 -16.41
CA GLY A 697 -24.67 15.29 -16.54
C GLY A 697 -25.70 15.06 -17.64
N GLU A 698 -26.78 15.85 -17.67
CA GLU A 698 -27.77 15.80 -18.76
C GLU A 698 -27.41 16.75 -19.90
N THR A 699 -26.76 17.87 -19.57
CA THR A 699 -26.31 18.87 -20.52
C THR A 699 -24.80 19.12 -20.40
N ILE A 700 -24.20 19.75 -21.41
CA ILE A 700 -22.79 20.19 -21.34
C ILE A 700 -22.59 21.22 -20.22
N GLY A 701 -23.59 22.07 -19.96
CA GLY A 701 -23.56 23.02 -18.83
C GLY A 701 -23.51 22.30 -17.48
N ASP A 702 -24.28 21.21 -17.31
CA ASP A 702 -24.22 20.40 -16.09
C ASP A 702 -22.85 19.74 -15.92
N LEU A 703 -22.26 19.26 -17.01
CA LEU A 703 -20.90 18.69 -16.97
C LEU A 703 -19.90 19.75 -16.52
N HIS A 704 -19.95 20.95 -17.09
CA HIS A 704 -19.08 22.06 -16.72
C HIS A 704 -19.20 22.42 -15.23
N GLU A 705 -20.42 22.61 -14.72
CA GLU A 705 -20.65 22.94 -13.31
C GLU A 705 -20.26 21.79 -12.38
N ASN A 706 -20.49 20.53 -12.75
CA ASN A 706 -20.07 19.37 -11.96
C ASN A 706 -18.54 19.26 -11.90
N VAL A 707 -17.84 19.46 -13.01
CA VAL A 707 -16.36 19.50 -13.06
C VAL A 707 -15.83 20.61 -12.16
N LYS A 708 -16.35 21.82 -12.31
CA LYS A 708 -15.96 22.98 -11.51
C LYS A 708 -16.21 22.76 -10.01
N ARG A 709 -17.33 22.13 -9.63
CA ARG A 709 -17.61 21.73 -8.26
C ARG A 709 -16.53 20.79 -7.72
N VAL A 710 -16.20 19.73 -8.47
CA VAL A 710 -15.14 18.78 -8.08
C VAL A 710 -13.81 19.49 -7.89
N ILE A 711 -13.42 20.36 -8.84
CA ILE A 711 -12.16 21.12 -8.72
C ILE A 711 -12.16 21.95 -7.44
N LYS A 712 -13.25 22.67 -7.16
CA LYS A 712 -13.40 23.51 -5.95
C LYS A 712 -13.37 22.71 -4.64
N GLU A 713 -13.93 21.50 -4.64
CA GLU A 713 -13.90 20.61 -3.46
C GLU A 713 -12.50 20.02 -3.24
N GLN A 714 -11.74 19.82 -4.32
CA GLN A 714 -10.44 19.14 -4.33
C GLN A 714 -9.25 20.09 -4.42
N SER A 715 -9.47 21.39 -4.55
CA SER A 715 -8.43 22.38 -4.83
C SER A 715 -7.42 22.56 -3.69
N GLY A 716 -7.73 22.08 -2.48
CA GLY A 716 -7.02 22.46 -1.26
C GLY A 716 -7.42 23.87 -0.79
N PRO A 717 -6.97 24.30 0.41
CA PRO A 717 -7.22 25.65 0.92
C PRO A 717 -6.70 26.76 0.00
#